data_AF-L1IPJ9-F1
#
_entry.id   AF-L1IPJ9-F1
#
_cell.length_a   1.000
_cell.length_b   1.000
_cell.length_c   1.000
_cell.angle_alpha   90.00
_cell.angle_beta   90.00
_cell.angle_gamma   90.00
#
_symmetry.space_group_name_H-M   'P 1'
#
loop_
_entity.id
_entity.type
_entity.pdbx_description
1 polymer ?
#
loop_
_entity_poly.entity_id
_entity_poly.type
_entity_poly.pdbx_seq_one_letter_code
_entity_poly.pdbx_strand_id
1 'polypeptide(L)'
;MESNQVSPEVGMIAEDISGSAGSIRDEDMEVSVAIQSDSTPVLISPGINDKILLPTSSECILKCQGTTCSEASKRDPISAAMALIGFRFLLFAGGFAWIVAIALKVKEVHGSRYFAYLIEERVRQFSMADMTETGKLACGWESFLEVFSNFLVGVVAMAAGILSMVSVRLVKQVIVVGGLIDAACNLCVFIQMMLAVRKRTVMGTSWYVFLIAMLTDLLIFPLPLIRWEAYTIELIAAGSLIRIISIAASSTVPYKCLAIFVFFSTLLGLREGLRRRTKNKAAGLGEQFDQEWRQLRDLDAILKLKEAVSRAQVRSRTTQGGGEGGGGGASFTWLRRQSLLAPLPSTSTSSSQPSMIVQYAQECQGKDLDQLYAQAVLVSPLFLSKVQSWAEASDGYFLMNIPSAKRKHYLRWRDCKGDSSKLSRIKWASIKNANRAIEKILLLCNGDTSKLTDIVRQTIVFKELRQLVECVEVIINDSEVEVVRIKNRLDPDYDASTSGGYRDVGINLRVIHEGAKRWGVAGHVCELRLTVQSLHSLMDSQNHTLHLSMKNVLRFRQSQGDEITMKEQQGERMQDRRRRSSSTLETLLPTHMSSSMGYSKSLAQEKSDIALLIYKSMYPGNILDKYLTSSGHGVAKADTTSILYSSHPLKNVLHKTLFQLLLLLAGIGFIILCSNNFRLKSLFTNHIVPFGHARITFEGYVDANVSIKDRGMTIEDFLLVKDTCHVYNWTSSVTVANKVFFTFPHVVYPNGLKFKLTPALISYLKTDALAIDYLSAEGIDDVTVARMEWQSVSPSTVSCKRFPSLPLCHSEFLLHADESLLIDLRFTWQAICIFLIAVFQILCCLGAAFFARLGKVRLAKFAFTSAFHLVGLCEIFTALSPESLYGNWKDFYMAWGVLDVWVGLVVQFQERYMLKAFVVYCTITAFLPPLAQYNWDASKLKESDIGLSSLVLLALVIFFVLNRRFIVYKSRRQIRGDQKMYDDCWKDLLSREQTEQLLSSLKITCGWVRPQPALQLKIFDALCEVESTILDPLESVLRRQKNSSFARTYLKRSKLTVMRQDREIESLDQLYAQAILLEPMFLSKVQSWAEASDGCFQGLEGSLIRWRECAEEAEKASQVKWASIKNANRAIEKLVRSYFGRVSKLTDVVRQTIVFKELRQLVECVEVIINDPEVEVVRIKNRLDPDYDASTSGGYRDVGINLRVIHEGAKRWGVAGHVCELQLLLEEFVALKSAEGHKRYVIFRNSRCE
;
A
#
# COMPACT_ATOMS: atom_id res chain seq x y z
N MET A 1 -65.17 22.73 9.69
CA MET A 1 -66.40 21.96 9.96
C MET A 1 -66.04 20.92 11.03
N GLU A 2 -66.91 20.77 12.03
CA GLU A 2 -67.27 19.58 12.84
C GLU A 2 -66.34 18.33 12.82
N SER A 3 -66.21 17.48 13.85
CA SER A 3 -66.68 17.35 15.26
C SER A 3 -66.04 16.04 15.82
N ASN A 4 -66.21 15.45 17.01
CA ASN A 4 -66.52 15.73 18.44
C ASN A 4 -66.25 14.35 19.17
N GLN A 5 -66.12 14.12 20.48
CA GLN A 5 -66.05 14.83 21.78
C GLN A 5 -65.47 13.80 22.83
N VAL A 6 -65.17 14.00 24.12
CA VAL A 6 -65.29 15.10 25.12
C VAL A 6 -64.18 14.94 26.19
N SER A 7 -64.17 15.80 27.22
CA SER A 7 -63.31 15.84 28.44
C SER A 7 -63.69 14.74 29.49
N PRO A 8 -63.31 14.74 30.81
CA PRO A 8 -62.69 15.76 31.71
C PRO A 8 -61.20 15.48 32.07
N GLU A 9 -60.32 16.43 32.47
CA GLU A 9 -60.32 17.41 33.61
C GLU A 9 -59.85 16.74 34.95
N VAL A 10 -59.05 17.31 35.88
CA VAL A 10 -58.87 18.69 36.42
C VAL A 10 -57.42 18.91 36.99
N GLY A 11 -56.92 20.17 37.04
CA GLY A 11 -55.82 20.65 37.94
C GLY A 11 -54.38 20.53 37.40
N MET A 12 -53.47 21.54 37.30
CA MET A 12 -53.23 22.90 37.84
C MET A 12 -52.61 23.06 39.25
N ILE A 13 -51.77 24.12 39.38
CA ILE A 13 -51.08 24.66 40.58
C ILE A 13 -49.85 23.84 41.06
N ALA A 14 -48.81 24.36 41.73
CA ALA A 14 -47.91 25.53 41.49
C ALA A 14 -46.76 25.47 42.55
N GLU A 15 -45.64 26.15 42.27
CA GLU A 15 -44.58 26.70 43.17
C GLU A 15 -43.96 25.90 44.37
N ASP A 16 -42.66 26.14 44.53
CA ASP A 16 -41.85 26.24 45.75
C ASP A 16 -41.31 25.07 46.63
N ILE A 17 -39.96 25.05 46.68
CA ILE A 17 -39.06 24.99 47.85
C ILE A 17 -38.70 23.63 48.52
N SER A 18 -37.38 23.35 48.45
CA SER A 18 -36.54 22.50 49.33
C SER A 18 -36.73 20.97 49.29
N GLY A 19 -35.77 20.18 49.82
CA GLY A 19 -36.14 18.83 50.28
C GLY A 19 -35.13 17.67 50.35
N SER A 20 -33.93 17.72 49.76
CA SER A 20 -32.84 16.72 49.94
C SER A 20 -33.08 15.23 49.48
N ALA A 21 -32.00 14.42 49.55
CA ALA A 21 -31.98 12.94 49.56
C ALA A 21 -32.31 12.11 48.28
N GLY A 22 -31.36 12.12 47.33
CA GLY A 22 -30.69 10.92 46.77
C GLY A 22 -31.46 9.73 46.16
N SER A 23 -31.12 9.37 44.91
CA SER A 23 -30.80 7.97 44.55
C SER A 23 -30.00 7.84 43.23
N ILE A 24 -29.06 6.91 43.26
CA ILE A 24 -28.12 6.42 42.24
C ILE A 24 -28.77 6.18 40.86
N ARG A 25 -28.07 6.59 39.78
CA ARG A 25 -28.02 5.84 38.51
C ARG A 25 -26.75 6.16 37.71
N ASP A 26 -26.16 5.13 37.10
CA ASP A 26 -25.01 5.26 36.19
C ASP A 26 -25.44 5.80 34.82
N GLU A 27 -24.74 6.81 34.30
CA GLU A 27 -24.34 6.88 32.89
C GLU A 27 -23.31 8.01 32.69
N ASP A 28 -22.06 7.66 32.35
CA ASP A 28 -21.07 8.66 31.93
C ASP A 28 -19.98 8.05 31.03
N MET A 29 -20.13 8.23 29.71
CA MET A 29 -19.04 8.03 28.73
C MET A 29 -19.26 8.85 27.45
N GLU A 30 -19.81 10.05 27.57
CA GLU A 30 -19.86 11.01 26.46
C GLU A 30 -18.49 11.66 26.27
N VAL A 31 -17.90 11.53 25.07
CA VAL A 31 -16.71 12.29 24.67
C VAL A 31 -17.15 13.43 23.76
N SER A 32 -17.61 14.51 24.39
CA SER A 32 -18.15 15.69 23.71
C SER A 32 -17.07 16.38 22.87
N VAL A 33 -17.20 16.29 21.54
CA VAL A 33 -16.35 17.05 20.60
C VAL A 33 -17.11 18.31 20.20
N ALA A 34 -16.77 19.44 20.84
CA ALA A 34 -17.33 20.73 20.51
C ALA A 34 -16.94 21.16 19.08
N ILE A 35 -17.92 21.20 18.18
CA ILE A 35 -17.80 21.85 16.87
C ILE A 35 -18.36 23.26 17.03
N GLN A 36 -17.52 24.21 17.44
CA GLN A 36 -17.90 25.61 17.52
C GLN A 36 -17.81 26.25 16.13
N SER A 37 -18.97 26.60 15.56
CA SER A 37 -19.10 27.14 14.21
C SER A 37 -19.18 28.68 14.20
N ASP A 38 -18.07 29.35 14.49
CA ASP A 38 -17.99 30.81 14.41
C ASP A 38 -18.06 31.29 12.95
N SER A 39 -19.25 31.70 12.52
CA SER A 39 -19.53 32.22 11.18
C SER A 39 -20.10 33.63 11.24
N THR A 40 -19.24 34.64 11.12
CA THR A 40 -19.64 36.04 10.93
C THR A 40 -18.94 36.62 9.70
N PRO A 41 -19.68 37.27 8.77
CA PRO A 41 -19.09 37.79 7.53
C PRO A 41 -18.55 39.21 7.71
N VAL A 42 -17.36 39.48 7.16
CA VAL A 42 -16.84 40.85 7.03
C VAL A 42 -17.19 41.36 5.63
N LEU A 43 -17.94 42.46 5.56
CA LEU A 43 -18.28 43.13 4.30
C LEU A 43 -17.06 43.79 3.67
N ILE A 44 -16.89 43.66 2.35
CA ILE A 44 -16.09 44.56 1.52
C ILE A 44 -16.90 44.86 0.24
N SER A 45 -17.10 46.14 -0.06
CA SER A 45 -17.84 46.65 -1.23
C SER A 45 -16.91 46.76 -2.46
N PRO A 46 -17.41 46.69 -3.71
CA PRO A 46 -16.54 46.49 -4.88
C PRO A 46 -15.90 47.78 -5.43
N GLY A 47 -14.61 47.68 -5.81
CA GLY A 47 -13.83 48.72 -6.48
C GLY A 47 -13.53 48.36 -7.95
N ILE A 48 -14.19 49.07 -8.86
CA ILE A 48 -14.30 48.83 -10.31
C ILE A 48 -12.96 48.91 -11.10
N ASN A 49 -12.88 48.12 -12.19
CA ASN A 49 -11.95 48.17 -13.35
C ASN A 49 -10.43 47.97 -13.13
N ASP A 50 -9.90 46.89 -13.74
CA ASP A 50 -9.17 47.07 -15.01
C ASP A 50 -9.23 45.79 -15.91
N LYS A 51 -8.74 45.89 -17.15
CA LYS A 51 -9.04 44.98 -18.28
C LYS A 51 -8.54 43.55 -18.11
N ILE A 52 -9.45 42.58 -18.25
CA ILE A 52 -9.12 41.16 -18.44
C ILE A 52 -8.72 40.92 -19.90
N LEU A 53 -7.41 40.85 -20.17
CA LEU A 53 -6.88 40.18 -21.36
C LEU A 53 -6.69 38.69 -21.06
N LEU A 54 -7.42 37.83 -21.76
CA LEU A 54 -7.25 36.38 -21.68
C LEU A 54 -5.92 35.96 -22.32
N PRO A 55 -4.98 35.34 -21.59
CA PRO A 55 -3.78 34.77 -22.20
C PRO A 55 -4.15 33.48 -22.95
N THR A 56 -3.63 33.33 -24.17
CA THR A 56 -3.89 32.15 -25.00
C THR A 56 -3.28 30.88 -24.39
N SER A 57 -3.91 29.74 -24.67
CA SER A 57 -3.65 28.44 -24.02
C SER A 57 -2.22 27.89 -24.20
N SER A 58 -1.43 28.47 -25.10
CA SER A 58 -0.02 28.13 -25.35
C SER A 58 0.96 28.57 -24.26
N GLU A 59 0.70 29.67 -23.54
CA GLU A 59 1.65 30.20 -22.54
C GLU A 59 1.77 29.34 -21.28
N CYS A 60 0.67 28.73 -20.84
CA CYS A 60 0.58 28.08 -19.53
C CYS A 60 1.52 26.85 -19.41
N ILE A 61 1.82 26.19 -20.54
CA ILE A 61 2.73 25.04 -20.60
C ILE A 61 4.21 25.47 -20.44
N LEU A 62 4.57 26.69 -20.83
CA LEU A 62 5.97 27.17 -20.83
C LEU A 62 6.46 27.62 -19.44
N LYS A 63 5.58 28.15 -18.58
CA LYS A 63 5.95 28.64 -17.23
C LYS A 63 6.15 27.51 -16.18
N CYS A 64 5.81 26.25 -16.49
CA CYS A 64 5.93 25.10 -15.58
C CYS A 64 7.35 24.47 -15.44
N GLN A 65 8.38 25.04 -16.06
CA GLN A 65 9.68 24.37 -16.21
C GLN A 65 10.57 24.29 -14.94
N GLY A 66 10.17 24.89 -13.81
CA GLY A 66 11.03 25.05 -12.63
C GLY A 66 11.24 23.80 -11.76
N THR A 67 10.16 23.15 -11.32
CA THR A 67 10.23 22.13 -10.24
C THR A 67 9.38 20.88 -10.49
N THR A 68 8.12 21.03 -10.88
CA THR A 68 7.20 19.89 -11.11
C THR A 68 7.71 18.93 -12.18
N CYS A 69 8.28 19.43 -13.28
CA CYS A 69 8.93 18.60 -14.29
C CYS A 69 10.20 17.88 -13.76
N SER A 70 10.92 18.47 -12.79
CA SER A 70 12.14 17.89 -12.22
C SER A 70 11.84 16.68 -11.33
N GLU A 71 10.70 16.68 -10.62
CA GLU A 71 10.23 15.52 -9.86
C GLU A 71 9.49 14.49 -10.73
N ALA A 72 8.69 14.95 -11.70
CA ALA A 72 8.03 14.07 -12.67
C ALA A 72 9.05 13.28 -13.50
N SER A 73 10.16 13.90 -13.89
CA SER A 73 11.28 13.25 -14.61
C SER A 73 12.02 12.17 -13.81
N LYS A 74 11.71 11.98 -12.52
CA LYS A 74 12.31 10.95 -11.65
C LYS A 74 11.38 9.77 -11.36
N ARG A 75 10.18 9.77 -11.93
CA ARG A 75 9.19 8.68 -11.81
C ARG A 75 8.98 8.05 -13.18
N ASP A 76 8.64 6.77 -13.18
CA ASP A 76 8.24 6.06 -14.39
C ASP A 76 7.03 6.75 -15.06
N PRO A 77 6.87 6.70 -16.39
CA PRO A 77 5.89 7.52 -17.13
C PRO A 77 4.46 7.53 -16.58
N ILE A 78 3.90 6.36 -16.24
CA ILE A 78 2.55 6.27 -15.64
C ILE A 78 2.56 6.86 -14.23
N SER A 79 3.61 6.58 -13.47
CA SER A 79 3.80 7.06 -12.10
C SER A 79 4.00 8.58 -12.00
N ALA A 80 4.47 9.21 -13.08
CA ALA A 80 4.49 10.65 -13.26
C ALA A 80 3.10 11.18 -13.69
N ALA A 81 2.46 10.56 -14.68
CA ALA A 81 1.14 10.99 -15.17
C ALA A 81 0.05 10.90 -14.08
N MET A 82 0.00 9.80 -13.31
CA MET A 82 -0.89 9.61 -12.15
C MET A 82 -0.61 10.58 -10.98
N ALA A 83 0.46 11.38 -11.02
CA ALA A 83 0.67 12.47 -10.06
C ALA A 83 -0.05 13.77 -10.47
N LEU A 84 -0.43 13.93 -11.75
CA LEU A 84 -1.05 15.13 -12.29
C LEU A 84 -2.58 15.06 -12.12
N ILE A 85 -3.15 15.96 -11.32
CA ILE A 85 -4.60 15.97 -11.00
C ILE A 85 -5.48 15.97 -12.26
N GLY A 86 -5.14 16.77 -13.28
CA GLY A 86 -5.88 16.81 -14.55
C GLY A 86 -5.89 15.48 -15.31
N PHE A 87 -4.82 14.68 -15.22
CA PHE A 87 -4.77 13.35 -15.86
C PHE A 87 -5.66 12.33 -15.12
N ARG A 88 -5.76 12.44 -13.79
CA ARG A 88 -6.68 11.62 -12.97
C ARG A 88 -8.14 11.87 -13.34
N PHE A 89 -8.49 13.17 -13.46
CA PHE A 89 -9.82 13.59 -13.89
C PHE A 89 -10.13 13.15 -15.32
N LEU A 90 -9.17 13.30 -16.25
CA LEU A 90 -9.31 12.86 -17.64
C LEU A 90 -9.52 11.35 -17.76
N LEU A 91 -8.85 10.53 -16.95
CA LEU A 91 -9.09 9.08 -16.89
C LEU A 91 -10.50 8.73 -16.36
N PHE A 92 -10.95 9.43 -15.30
CA PHE A 92 -12.28 9.21 -14.74
C PHE A 92 -13.40 9.64 -15.70
N ALA A 93 -13.35 10.88 -16.20
CA ALA A 93 -14.32 11.41 -17.14
C ALA A 93 -14.30 10.66 -18.49
N GLY A 94 -13.11 10.28 -18.97
CA GLY A 94 -12.95 9.47 -20.18
C GLY A 94 -13.52 8.06 -20.03
N GLY A 95 -13.28 7.39 -18.89
CA GLY A 95 -13.86 6.08 -18.59
C GLY A 95 -15.39 6.11 -18.45
N PHE A 96 -15.93 7.16 -17.83
CA PHE A 96 -17.38 7.38 -17.73
C PHE A 96 -18.01 7.64 -19.11
N ALA A 97 -17.45 8.57 -19.89
CA ALA A 97 -17.92 8.87 -21.24
C ALA A 97 -17.80 7.64 -22.18
N TRP A 98 -16.80 6.79 -21.96
CA TRP A 98 -16.68 5.50 -22.66
C TRP A 98 -17.83 4.56 -22.30
N ILE A 99 -18.13 4.37 -21.01
CA ILE A 99 -19.28 3.56 -20.56
C ILE A 99 -20.59 4.08 -21.16
N VAL A 100 -20.83 5.39 -21.13
CA VAL A 100 -22.04 5.99 -21.74
C VAL A 100 -22.10 5.72 -23.24
N ALA A 101 -20.98 5.83 -23.97
CA ALA A 101 -20.95 5.53 -25.41
C ALA A 101 -21.21 4.04 -25.72
N ILE A 102 -20.79 3.12 -24.85
CA ILE A 102 -21.13 1.69 -24.98
C ILE A 102 -22.60 1.44 -24.65
N ALA A 103 -23.13 2.05 -23.58
CA ALA A 103 -24.54 1.93 -23.21
C ALA A 103 -25.49 2.47 -24.31
N LEU A 104 -25.13 3.58 -24.96
CA LEU A 104 -25.88 4.11 -26.11
C LEU A 104 -25.88 3.15 -27.29
N LYS A 105 -24.73 2.54 -27.63
CA LYS A 105 -24.64 1.54 -28.71
C LYS A 105 -25.36 0.22 -28.37
N VAL A 106 -25.37 -0.17 -27.09
CA VAL A 106 -26.18 -1.30 -26.60
C VAL A 106 -27.68 -0.97 -26.70
N LYS A 107 -28.10 0.26 -26.42
CA LYS A 107 -29.48 0.72 -26.62
C LYS A 107 -29.87 0.76 -28.10
N GLU A 108 -28.97 1.20 -28.97
CA GLU A 108 -29.14 1.18 -30.44
C GLU A 108 -29.44 -0.23 -30.95
N VAL A 109 -28.65 -1.23 -30.55
CA VAL A 109 -28.90 -2.64 -30.91
C VAL A 109 -30.23 -3.16 -30.34
N HIS A 110 -30.55 -2.91 -29.06
CA HIS A 110 -31.85 -3.30 -28.48
C HIS A 110 -33.04 -2.57 -29.15
N GLY A 111 -32.80 -1.43 -29.80
CA GLY A 111 -33.82 -0.69 -30.56
C GLY A 111 -34.45 -1.52 -31.69
N SER A 112 -33.72 -2.49 -32.24
CA SER A 112 -34.24 -3.46 -33.22
C SER A 112 -35.22 -4.49 -32.63
N ARG A 113 -35.34 -4.59 -31.30
CA ARG A 113 -36.11 -5.58 -30.51
C ARG A 113 -35.74 -7.06 -30.72
N TYR A 114 -35.14 -7.42 -31.85
CA TYR A 114 -34.72 -8.77 -32.21
C TYR A 114 -33.56 -9.26 -31.33
N PHE A 115 -32.50 -8.45 -31.19
CA PHE A 115 -31.38 -8.77 -30.30
C PHE A 115 -31.58 -8.19 -28.89
N ALA A 116 -31.46 -9.07 -27.90
CA ALA A 116 -31.29 -8.67 -26.50
C ALA A 116 -30.01 -9.26 -25.91
N TYR A 117 -29.15 -8.37 -25.40
CA TYR A 117 -28.00 -8.71 -24.56
C TYR A 117 -28.40 -8.84 -23.09
N LEU A 118 -29.40 -8.05 -22.68
CA LEU A 118 -30.02 -8.07 -21.36
C LEU A 118 -31.44 -8.59 -21.55
N ILE A 119 -31.72 -9.77 -21.02
CA ILE A 119 -33.05 -10.36 -21.10
C ILE A 119 -33.87 -9.76 -19.95
N GLU A 120 -34.52 -8.65 -20.29
CA GLU A 120 -35.47 -7.91 -19.45
C GLU A 120 -36.90 -8.42 -19.67
N GLU A 121 -37.24 -8.79 -20.92
CA GLU A 121 -38.46 -9.50 -21.27
C GLU A 121 -38.14 -10.86 -21.92
N ARG A 122 -38.82 -11.92 -21.46
CA ARG A 122 -38.74 -13.29 -22.04
C ARG A 122 -39.60 -13.51 -23.28
N VAL A 123 -40.58 -12.65 -23.53
CA VAL A 123 -41.40 -12.69 -24.75
C VAL A 123 -41.26 -11.33 -25.42
N ARG A 124 -40.90 -11.31 -26.70
CA ARG A 124 -40.63 -10.09 -27.48
C ARG A 124 -41.27 -10.17 -28.85
N GLN A 125 -41.62 -9.00 -29.39
CA GLN A 125 -42.23 -8.82 -30.70
C GLN A 125 -41.33 -7.94 -31.59
N PHE A 126 -41.13 -8.36 -32.84
CA PHE A 126 -40.19 -7.76 -33.79
C PHE A 126 -40.61 -8.04 -35.25
N SER A 127 -40.06 -7.29 -36.21
CA SER A 127 -40.33 -7.47 -37.64
C SER A 127 -39.28 -8.39 -38.31
N MET A 128 -39.72 -9.20 -39.28
CA MET A 128 -38.82 -10.03 -40.09
C MET A 128 -37.88 -9.23 -40.99
N ALA A 129 -38.19 -7.98 -41.32
CA ALA A 129 -37.31 -7.12 -42.10
C ALA A 129 -35.92 -7.01 -41.43
N ASP A 130 -35.92 -6.72 -40.12
CA ASP A 130 -34.72 -6.58 -39.27
C ASP A 130 -33.87 -7.87 -39.18
N MET A 131 -34.49 -9.03 -39.41
CA MET A 131 -33.82 -10.34 -39.36
C MET A 131 -33.05 -10.67 -40.66
N THR A 132 -33.52 -10.21 -41.82
CA THR A 132 -32.96 -10.64 -43.13
C THR A 132 -31.55 -10.11 -43.38
N GLU A 133 -31.24 -8.89 -42.95
CA GLU A 133 -29.90 -8.30 -43.07
C GLU A 133 -28.92 -8.86 -42.01
N THR A 134 -29.44 -9.28 -40.86
CA THR A 134 -28.64 -9.59 -39.65
C THR A 134 -28.22 -11.06 -39.52
N GLY A 135 -28.76 -11.99 -40.30
CA GLY A 135 -28.44 -13.43 -40.26
C GLY A 135 -26.98 -13.84 -40.53
N LYS A 136 -26.08 -12.89 -40.83
CA LYS A 136 -24.63 -13.10 -41.02
C LYS A 136 -23.78 -12.64 -39.81
N LEU A 137 -24.42 -12.18 -38.73
CA LEU A 137 -23.79 -11.58 -37.56
C LEU A 137 -23.63 -12.58 -36.39
N ALA A 138 -22.67 -12.31 -35.51
CA ALA A 138 -22.48 -13.02 -34.25
C ALA A 138 -23.33 -12.39 -33.14
N CYS A 139 -24.06 -13.25 -32.44
CA CYS A 139 -25.23 -12.92 -31.60
C CYS A 139 -25.37 -13.86 -30.38
N GLY A 140 -24.46 -14.82 -30.23
CA GLY A 140 -24.36 -15.64 -29.01
C GLY A 140 -23.59 -14.94 -27.90
N TRP A 141 -23.12 -15.72 -26.94
CA TRP A 141 -22.34 -15.23 -25.80
C TRP A 141 -21.11 -14.41 -26.23
N GLU A 142 -20.57 -14.65 -27.42
CA GLU A 142 -19.42 -13.89 -27.94
C GLU A 142 -19.69 -12.38 -28.03
N SER A 143 -20.92 -11.96 -28.31
CA SER A 143 -21.25 -10.52 -28.38
C SER A 143 -21.62 -9.92 -27.02
N PHE A 144 -22.02 -10.73 -26.04
CA PHE A 144 -22.07 -10.29 -24.64
C PHE A 144 -20.65 -10.09 -24.08
N LEU A 145 -19.71 -10.98 -24.42
CA LEU A 145 -18.29 -10.84 -24.06
C LEU A 145 -17.64 -9.59 -24.68
N GLU A 146 -18.01 -9.22 -25.92
CA GLU A 146 -17.60 -7.93 -26.52
C GLU A 146 -18.13 -6.73 -25.71
N VAL A 147 -19.41 -6.73 -25.33
CA VAL A 147 -20.00 -5.64 -24.52
C VAL A 147 -19.33 -5.55 -23.15
N PHE A 148 -19.10 -6.69 -22.49
CA PHE A 148 -18.41 -6.77 -21.20
C PHE A 148 -16.96 -6.26 -21.29
N SER A 149 -16.19 -6.71 -22.29
CA SER A 149 -14.83 -6.22 -22.58
C SER A 149 -14.81 -4.70 -22.72
N ASN A 150 -15.67 -4.16 -23.58
CA ASN A 150 -15.76 -2.72 -23.81
C ASN A 150 -16.16 -1.95 -22.53
N PHE A 151 -17.09 -2.47 -21.72
CA PHE A 151 -17.49 -1.85 -20.46
C PHE A 151 -16.34 -1.88 -19.42
N LEU A 152 -15.65 -3.01 -19.31
CA LEU A 152 -14.52 -3.22 -18.40
C LEU A 152 -13.40 -2.20 -18.62
N VAL A 153 -13.05 -1.90 -19.88
CA VAL A 153 -12.04 -0.87 -20.20
C VAL A 153 -12.41 0.50 -19.60
N GLY A 154 -13.69 0.89 -19.65
CA GLY A 154 -14.18 2.12 -19.03
C GLY A 154 -14.12 2.09 -17.50
N VAL A 155 -14.53 0.98 -16.88
CA VAL A 155 -14.46 0.77 -15.43
C VAL A 155 -13.01 0.80 -14.93
N VAL A 156 -12.08 0.16 -15.66
CA VAL A 156 -10.64 0.15 -15.35
C VAL A 156 -10.04 1.56 -15.43
N ALA A 157 -10.47 2.39 -16.39
CA ALA A 157 -10.06 3.80 -16.48
C ALA A 157 -10.61 4.65 -15.31
N MET A 158 -11.88 4.47 -14.94
CA MET A 158 -12.48 5.15 -13.77
C MET A 158 -11.81 4.73 -12.46
N ALA A 159 -11.60 3.43 -12.26
CA ALA A 159 -10.92 2.89 -11.09
C ALA A 159 -9.46 3.35 -11.01
N ALA A 160 -8.74 3.41 -12.14
CA ALA A 160 -7.41 4.01 -12.21
C ALA A 160 -7.41 5.49 -11.80
N GLY A 161 -8.40 6.26 -12.27
CA GLY A 161 -8.61 7.66 -11.88
C GLY A 161 -8.78 7.83 -10.36
N ILE A 162 -9.72 7.08 -9.75
CA ILE A 162 -10.00 7.13 -8.30
C ILE A 162 -8.80 6.63 -7.48
N LEU A 163 -8.30 5.43 -7.78
CA LEU A 163 -7.24 4.78 -6.99
C LEU A 163 -5.90 5.51 -7.07
N SER A 164 -5.68 6.35 -8.08
CA SER A 164 -4.50 7.23 -8.16
C SER A 164 -4.40 8.25 -7.02
N MET A 165 -5.52 8.56 -6.36
CA MET A 165 -5.54 9.39 -5.16
C MET A 165 -4.97 8.66 -3.93
N VAL A 166 -5.10 7.32 -3.90
CA VAL A 166 -4.70 6.47 -2.76
C VAL A 166 -3.33 5.83 -2.97
N SER A 167 -3.09 5.24 -4.14
CA SER A 167 -1.83 4.54 -4.44
C SER A 167 -1.65 4.27 -5.94
N VAL A 168 -0.62 4.90 -6.52
CA VAL A 168 -0.14 4.62 -7.90
C VAL A 168 0.20 3.14 -8.11
N ARG A 169 0.59 2.39 -7.06
CA ARG A 169 0.85 0.94 -7.18
C ARG A 169 -0.43 0.13 -7.42
N LEU A 170 -1.56 0.53 -6.81
CA LEU A 170 -2.85 -0.13 -7.05
C LEU A 170 -3.33 0.13 -8.48
N VAL A 171 -3.12 1.35 -8.99
CA VAL A 171 -3.46 1.72 -10.37
C VAL A 171 -2.79 0.81 -11.40
N LYS A 172 -1.48 0.55 -11.26
CA LYS A 172 -0.75 -0.38 -12.14
C LYS A 172 -1.34 -1.79 -12.09
N GLN A 173 -1.71 -2.27 -10.90
CA GLN A 173 -2.31 -3.60 -10.72
C GLN A 173 -3.69 -3.68 -11.38
N VAL A 174 -4.54 -2.66 -11.23
CA VAL A 174 -5.88 -2.61 -11.85
C VAL A 174 -5.79 -2.53 -13.37
N ILE A 175 -4.86 -1.76 -13.94
CA ILE A 175 -4.65 -1.69 -15.39
C ILE A 175 -4.16 -3.05 -15.96
N VAL A 176 -3.21 -3.71 -15.29
CA VAL A 176 -2.70 -5.03 -15.72
C VAL A 176 -3.75 -6.13 -15.59
N VAL A 177 -4.47 -6.20 -14.46
CA VAL A 177 -5.54 -7.20 -14.26
C VAL A 177 -6.71 -6.97 -15.21
N GLY A 178 -7.11 -5.71 -15.40
CA GLY A 178 -8.15 -5.33 -16.35
C GLY A 178 -7.84 -5.79 -17.77
N GLY A 179 -6.62 -5.51 -18.27
CA GLY A 179 -6.21 -5.94 -19.61
C GLY A 179 -5.94 -7.44 -19.76
N LEU A 180 -5.61 -8.17 -18.68
CA LEU A 180 -5.56 -9.64 -18.72
C LEU A 180 -6.96 -10.24 -18.90
N ILE A 181 -7.96 -9.67 -18.24
CA ILE A 181 -9.37 -10.07 -18.41
C ILE A 181 -9.83 -9.67 -19.83
N ASP A 182 -9.54 -8.44 -20.27
CA ASP A 182 -9.89 -7.97 -21.62
C ASP A 182 -9.27 -8.85 -22.72
N ALA A 183 -7.98 -9.19 -22.62
CA ALA A 183 -7.30 -10.11 -23.52
C ALA A 183 -7.95 -11.51 -23.55
N ALA A 184 -8.37 -12.04 -22.39
CA ALA A 184 -9.04 -13.32 -22.29
C ALA A 184 -10.45 -13.27 -22.89
N CYS A 185 -11.22 -12.20 -22.64
CA CYS A 185 -12.51 -11.97 -23.28
C CYS A 185 -12.36 -11.92 -24.81
N ASN A 186 -11.43 -11.10 -25.32
CA ASN A 186 -11.15 -10.96 -26.75
C ASN A 186 -10.68 -12.29 -27.39
N LEU A 187 -9.90 -13.11 -26.69
CA LEU A 187 -9.53 -14.46 -27.15
C LEU A 187 -10.76 -15.37 -27.29
N CYS A 188 -11.63 -15.40 -26.28
CA CYS A 188 -12.84 -16.21 -26.30
C CYS A 188 -13.79 -15.78 -27.44
N VAL A 189 -13.98 -14.48 -27.66
CA VAL A 189 -14.78 -13.96 -28.80
C VAL A 189 -14.17 -14.39 -30.14
N PHE A 190 -12.85 -14.26 -30.31
CA PHE A 190 -12.17 -14.68 -31.54
C PHE A 190 -12.37 -16.19 -31.84
N ILE A 191 -12.11 -17.06 -30.85
CA ILE A 191 -12.32 -18.51 -30.99
C ILE A 191 -13.79 -18.82 -31.30
N GLN A 192 -14.71 -18.16 -30.58
CA GLN A 192 -16.14 -18.08 -30.83
C GLN A 192 -16.49 -17.89 -32.31
N MET A 193 -16.09 -16.74 -32.86
CA MET A 193 -16.43 -16.35 -34.24
C MET A 193 -15.78 -17.26 -35.28
N MET A 194 -14.58 -17.78 -35.04
CA MET A 194 -13.91 -18.73 -35.93
C MET A 194 -14.65 -20.08 -35.99
N LEU A 195 -14.99 -20.67 -34.85
CA LEU A 195 -15.72 -21.95 -34.80
C LEU A 195 -17.11 -21.85 -35.41
N ALA A 196 -17.78 -20.70 -35.27
CA ALA A 196 -19.09 -20.44 -35.83
C ALA A 196 -19.06 -19.85 -37.27
N VAL A 197 -17.88 -19.70 -37.88
CA VAL A 197 -17.66 -19.15 -39.24
C VAL A 197 -18.27 -17.74 -39.43
N ARG A 198 -18.35 -16.94 -38.36
CA ARG A 198 -19.04 -15.63 -38.34
C ARG A 198 -18.07 -14.50 -38.67
N LYS A 199 -18.44 -13.64 -39.63
CA LYS A 199 -17.54 -12.58 -40.15
C LYS A 199 -17.52 -11.30 -39.29
N ARG A 200 -18.66 -10.92 -38.69
CA ARG A 200 -18.83 -9.74 -37.83
C ARG A 200 -19.73 -10.05 -36.63
N THR A 201 -19.59 -9.33 -35.52
CA THR A 201 -20.55 -9.34 -34.41
C THR A 201 -21.75 -8.44 -34.71
N VAL A 202 -22.82 -8.53 -33.91
CA VAL A 202 -23.96 -7.59 -33.95
C VAL A 202 -23.53 -6.14 -33.67
N MET A 203 -22.41 -5.93 -32.96
CA MET A 203 -21.77 -4.61 -32.84
C MET A 203 -21.01 -4.16 -34.10
N GLY A 204 -21.02 -4.95 -35.19
CA GLY A 204 -20.33 -4.67 -36.44
C GLY A 204 -18.83 -5.02 -36.45
N THR A 205 -18.27 -5.43 -35.32
CA THR A 205 -16.83 -5.68 -35.15
C THR A 205 -16.42 -6.96 -35.89
N SER A 206 -15.36 -6.89 -36.70
CA SER A 206 -14.90 -8.03 -37.52
C SER A 206 -13.99 -8.97 -36.72
N TRP A 207 -14.10 -10.29 -36.95
CA TRP A 207 -13.48 -11.34 -36.10
C TRP A 207 -11.98 -11.15 -35.79
N TYR A 208 -11.20 -10.65 -36.76
CA TYR A 208 -9.76 -10.46 -36.62
C TYR A 208 -9.38 -9.30 -35.69
N VAL A 209 -10.31 -8.36 -35.44
CA VAL A 209 -10.08 -7.22 -34.54
C VAL A 209 -9.92 -7.70 -33.09
N PHE A 210 -10.64 -8.76 -32.69
CA PHE A 210 -10.52 -9.36 -31.35
C PHE A 210 -9.18 -10.07 -31.16
N LEU A 211 -8.71 -10.82 -32.16
CA LEU A 211 -7.37 -11.43 -32.16
C LEU A 211 -6.29 -10.36 -32.01
N ILE A 212 -6.39 -9.25 -32.75
CA ILE A 212 -5.41 -8.16 -32.71
C ILE A 212 -5.53 -7.34 -31.42
N ALA A 213 -6.73 -7.19 -30.85
CA ALA A 213 -6.93 -6.59 -29.53
C ALA A 213 -6.18 -7.40 -28.48
N MET A 214 -6.48 -8.70 -28.36
CA MET A 214 -5.80 -9.64 -27.45
C MET A 214 -4.28 -9.62 -27.61
N LEU A 215 -3.75 -9.72 -28.84
CA LEU A 215 -2.31 -9.68 -29.08
C LEU A 215 -1.69 -8.34 -28.67
N THR A 216 -2.41 -7.23 -28.86
CA THR A 216 -1.98 -5.91 -28.36
C THR A 216 -1.95 -5.88 -26.83
N ASP A 217 -2.98 -6.42 -26.17
CA ASP A 217 -3.12 -6.41 -24.71
C ASP A 217 -2.03 -7.25 -24.02
N LEU A 218 -1.68 -8.40 -24.59
CA LEU A 218 -0.64 -9.29 -24.08
C LEU A 218 0.79 -8.85 -24.44
N LEU A 219 1.04 -8.41 -25.68
CA LEU A 219 2.40 -8.21 -26.19
C LEU A 219 2.86 -6.74 -26.17
N ILE A 220 1.95 -5.77 -26.05
CA ILE A 220 2.25 -4.34 -26.22
C ILE A 220 1.78 -3.53 -25.01
N PHE A 221 0.47 -3.41 -24.80
CA PHE A 221 -0.13 -2.70 -23.68
C PHE A 221 -1.55 -3.21 -23.42
N PRO A 222 -1.93 -3.57 -22.18
CA PRO A 222 -1.22 -3.18 -20.95
C PRO A 222 -0.27 -4.22 -20.33
N LEU A 223 -0.28 -5.50 -20.70
CA LEU A 223 0.45 -6.53 -19.92
C LEU A 223 1.96 -6.25 -19.73
N PRO A 224 2.71 -5.68 -20.71
CA PRO A 224 4.10 -5.31 -20.52
C PRO A 224 4.38 -4.22 -19.45
N LEU A 225 3.37 -3.57 -18.84
CA LEU A 225 3.53 -2.71 -17.66
C LEU A 225 4.37 -3.37 -16.57
N ILE A 226 4.23 -4.68 -16.40
CA ILE A 226 4.92 -5.48 -15.37
C ILE A 226 6.44 -5.32 -15.45
N ARG A 227 6.99 -5.02 -16.63
CA ARG A 227 8.44 -5.02 -16.92
C ARG A 227 8.96 -3.75 -17.59
N TRP A 228 8.13 -3.02 -18.35
CA TRP A 228 8.55 -2.00 -19.31
C TRP A 228 7.81 -0.64 -19.18
N GLU A 229 7.50 -0.20 -17.96
CA GLU A 229 6.80 1.08 -17.73
C GLU A 229 7.51 2.30 -18.37
N ALA A 230 8.85 2.26 -18.49
CA ALA A 230 9.65 3.27 -19.19
C ALA A 230 9.24 3.51 -20.65
N TYR A 231 8.63 2.51 -21.30
CA TYR A 231 8.13 2.56 -22.68
C TYR A 231 6.61 2.69 -22.79
N THR A 232 5.87 2.94 -21.71
CA THR A 232 4.38 2.94 -21.78
C THR A 232 3.81 3.95 -22.79
N ILE A 233 4.46 5.09 -23.01
CA ILE A 233 3.99 6.09 -23.99
C ILE A 233 4.14 5.52 -25.41
N GLU A 234 5.28 4.90 -25.71
CA GLU A 234 5.56 4.18 -26.96
C GLU A 234 4.61 2.99 -27.18
N LEU A 235 4.37 2.20 -26.14
CA LEU A 235 3.53 1.00 -26.21
C LEU A 235 2.04 1.36 -26.41
N ILE A 236 1.52 2.39 -25.73
CA ILE A 236 0.17 2.89 -25.99
C ILE A 236 0.07 3.48 -27.40
N ALA A 237 1.06 4.24 -27.87
CA ALA A 237 1.07 4.77 -29.23
C ALA A 237 1.11 3.65 -30.29
N ALA A 238 1.99 2.66 -30.13
CA ALA A 238 2.12 1.53 -31.04
C ALA A 238 0.87 0.63 -31.06
N GLY A 239 0.31 0.29 -29.89
CA GLY A 239 -0.93 -0.47 -29.79
C GLY A 239 -2.13 0.28 -30.37
N SER A 240 -2.19 1.60 -30.18
CA SER A 240 -3.21 2.45 -30.82
C SER A 240 -3.04 2.48 -32.33
N LEU A 241 -1.81 2.60 -32.85
CA LEU A 241 -1.53 2.59 -34.29
C LEU A 241 -1.90 1.25 -34.94
N ILE A 242 -1.56 0.13 -34.30
CA ILE A 242 -1.94 -1.22 -34.76
C ILE A 242 -3.47 -1.33 -34.81
N ARG A 243 -4.17 -0.97 -33.72
CA ARG A 243 -5.65 -0.97 -33.70
C ARG A 243 -6.25 -0.02 -34.77
N ILE A 244 -5.62 1.13 -35.06
CA ILE A 244 -6.04 2.02 -36.17
C ILE A 244 -5.91 1.31 -37.52
N ILE A 245 -4.75 0.73 -37.83
CA ILE A 245 -4.48 0.06 -39.12
C ILE A 245 -5.46 -1.11 -39.32
N SER A 246 -5.66 -1.93 -38.28
CA SER A 246 -6.56 -3.08 -38.34
C SER A 246 -8.03 -2.69 -38.49
N ILE A 247 -8.48 -1.62 -37.83
CA ILE A 247 -9.87 -1.15 -37.98
C ILE A 247 -10.07 -0.41 -39.31
N ALA A 248 -9.07 0.32 -39.81
CA ALA A 248 -9.13 0.94 -41.14
C ALA A 248 -9.30 -0.10 -42.26
N ALA A 249 -8.69 -1.29 -42.13
CA ALA A 249 -8.91 -2.42 -43.04
C ALA A 249 -10.36 -2.95 -43.06
N SER A 250 -11.20 -2.58 -42.08
CA SER A 250 -12.64 -2.88 -42.06
C SER A 250 -13.51 -1.83 -42.77
N SER A 251 -12.91 -0.77 -43.32
CA SER A 251 -13.59 0.43 -43.85
C SER A 251 -14.39 1.23 -42.81
N THR A 252 -14.02 1.14 -41.52
CA THR A 252 -14.59 1.98 -40.46
C THR A 252 -13.51 2.90 -39.86
N VAL A 253 -13.89 4.09 -39.39
CA VAL A 253 -12.94 5.09 -38.88
C VAL A 253 -12.83 4.99 -37.35
N PRO A 254 -11.68 4.59 -36.78
CA PRO A 254 -11.50 4.41 -35.34
C PRO A 254 -11.16 5.73 -34.64
N TYR A 255 -12.07 6.71 -34.67
CA TYR A 255 -11.90 8.04 -34.05
C TYR A 255 -11.37 7.96 -32.60
N LYS A 256 -11.86 6.97 -31.85
CA LYS A 256 -11.43 6.61 -30.48
C LYS A 256 -9.92 6.33 -30.39
N CYS A 257 -9.40 5.42 -31.23
CA CYS A 257 -7.97 5.07 -31.24
C CYS A 257 -7.12 6.20 -31.83
N LEU A 258 -7.64 6.94 -32.81
CA LEU A 258 -6.96 8.09 -33.42
C LEU A 258 -6.66 9.20 -32.39
N ALA A 259 -7.63 9.55 -31.54
CA ALA A 259 -7.44 10.54 -30.48
C ALA A 259 -6.32 10.14 -29.49
N ILE A 260 -6.29 8.85 -29.09
CA ILE A 260 -5.25 8.30 -28.21
C ILE A 260 -3.89 8.34 -28.93
N PHE A 261 -3.82 7.86 -30.18
CA PHE A 261 -2.59 7.86 -30.96
C PHE A 261 -1.99 9.26 -31.14
N VAL A 262 -2.81 10.27 -31.47
CA VAL A 262 -2.35 11.65 -31.62
C VAL A 262 -1.79 12.18 -30.30
N PHE A 263 -2.51 12.01 -29.18
CA PHE A 263 -2.07 12.47 -27.86
C PHE A 263 -0.73 11.85 -27.43
N PHE A 264 -0.59 10.52 -27.49
CA PHE A 264 0.64 9.86 -27.09
C PHE A 264 1.80 10.13 -28.06
N SER A 265 1.54 10.26 -29.37
CA SER A 265 2.54 10.67 -30.36
C SER A 265 3.08 12.08 -30.12
N THR A 266 2.22 13.03 -29.74
CA THR A 266 2.65 14.40 -29.38
C THR A 266 3.59 14.40 -28.16
N LEU A 267 3.33 13.55 -27.15
CA LEU A 267 4.20 13.40 -25.98
C LEU A 267 5.59 12.85 -26.37
N LEU A 268 5.66 11.89 -27.30
CA LEU A 268 6.92 11.36 -27.81
C LEU A 268 7.73 12.42 -28.57
N GLY A 269 7.07 13.23 -29.41
CA GLY A 269 7.70 14.35 -30.12
C GLY A 269 8.29 15.39 -29.16
N LEU A 270 7.54 15.77 -28.13
CA LEU A 270 8.02 16.69 -27.08
C LEU A 270 9.28 16.14 -26.37
N ARG A 271 9.28 14.85 -26.03
CA ARG A 271 10.37 14.17 -25.33
C ARG A 271 11.67 14.16 -26.14
N GLU A 272 11.62 13.81 -27.42
CA GLU A 272 12.80 13.83 -28.30
C GLU A 272 13.26 15.27 -28.62
N GLY A 273 12.33 16.23 -28.74
CA GLY A 273 12.66 17.65 -28.91
C GLY A 273 13.48 18.21 -27.75
N LEU A 274 13.10 17.89 -26.51
CA LEU A 274 13.87 18.24 -25.31
C LEU A 274 15.26 17.57 -25.30
N ARG A 275 15.33 16.28 -25.66
CA ARG A 275 16.57 15.50 -25.72
C ARG A 275 17.58 16.09 -26.70
N ARG A 276 17.15 16.48 -27.90
CA ARG A 276 18.01 17.13 -28.92
C ARG A 276 18.58 18.45 -28.40
N ARG A 277 17.74 19.31 -27.80
CA ARG A 277 18.19 20.59 -27.19
C ARG A 277 19.28 20.40 -26.13
N THR A 278 19.17 19.37 -25.29
CA THR A 278 20.19 19.08 -24.26
C THR A 278 21.48 18.51 -24.84
N LYS A 279 21.40 17.64 -25.87
CA LYS A 279 22.60 17.16 -26.57
C LYS A 279 23.42 18.29 -27.20
N ASN A 280 22.76 19.21 -27.90
CA ASN A 280 23.46 20.30 -28.59
C ASN A 280 24.20 21.23 -27.61
N LYS A 281 23.63 21.48 -26.43
CA LYS A 281 24.30 22.24 -25.36
C LYS A 281 25.50 21.51 -24.71
N ALA A 282 25.55 20.18 -24.79
CA ALA A 282 26.64 19.40 -24.23
C ALA A 282 27.88 19.34 -25.14
N ALA A 283 27.68 19.37 -26.47
CA ALA A 283 28.77 19.29 -27.44
C ALA A 283 29.82 20.39 -27.26
N GLY A 284 29.39 21.65 -27.14
CA GLY A 284 30.28 22.80 -26.96
C GLY A 284 31.03 22.86 -25.63
N LEU A 285 30.67 22.05 -24.62
CA LEU A 285 31.52 21.86 -23.43
C LEU A 285 32.57 20.76 -23.67
N GLY A 286 32.23 19.72 -24.45
CA GLY A 286 33.18 18.65 -24.79
C GLY A 286 34.42 19.18 -25.49
N GLU A 287 34.23 20.08 -26.46
CA GLU A 287 35.32 20.72 -27.22
C GLU A 287 36.31 21.48 -26.33
N GLN A 288 35.83 22.18 -25.29
CA GLN A 288 36.71 22.91 -24.35
C GLN A 288 37.60 21.96 -23.53
N PHE A 289 37.04 20.83 -23.06
CA PHE A 289 37.83 19.83 -22.34
C PHE A 289 38.82 19.09 -23.24
N ASP A 290 38.45 18.78 -24.49
CA ASP A 290 39.36 18.11 -25.43
C ASP A 290 40.44 19.06 -25.99
N GLN A 291 40.22 20.38 -25.99
CA GLN A 291 41.27 21.37 -26.26
C GLN A 291 42.33 21.39 -25.15
N GLU A 292 41.93 21.54 -23.88
CA GLU A 292 42.86 21.45 -22.74
C GLU A 292 43.57 20.09 -22.67
N TRP A 293 42.83 18.99 -22.90
CA TRP A 293 43.42 17.64 -22.86
C TRP A 293 44.52 17.44 -23.92
N ARG A 294 44.39 18.04 -25.12
CA ARG A 294 45.45 17.99 -26.15
C ARG A 294 46.73 18.71 -25.69
N GLN A 295 46.62 19.81 -24.97
CA GLN A 295 47.78 20.57 -24.46
C GLN A 295 48.51 19.83 -23.32
N LEU A 296 47.79 19.02 -22.54
CA LEU A 296 48.31 18.33 -21.36
C LEU A 296 48.85 16.91 -21.66
N ARG A 297 48.89 16.51 -22.94
CA ARG A 297 49.13 15.13 -23.38
C ARG A 297 50.63 14.76 -23.40
N ASP A 298 51.26 14.68 -22.23
CA ASP A 298 52.56 14.02 -22.09
C ASP A 298 52.40 12.51 -22.36
N LEU A 299 52.93 12.05 -23.49
CA LEU A 299 52.82 10.66 -23.94
C LEU A 299 53.55 9.67 -23.01
N ASP A 300 54.69 10.07 -22.43
CA ASP A 300 55.45 9.23 -21.49
C ASP A 300 54.68 9.03 -20.19
N ALA A 301 54.14 10.12 -19.63
CA ALA A 301 53.31 10.05 -18.42
C ALA A 301 52.01 9.24 -18.65
N ILE A 302 51.40 9.34 -19.83
CA ILE A 302 50.20 8.54 -20.19
C ILE A 302 50.55 7.05 -20.29
N LEU A 303 51.68 6.68 -20.90
CA LEU A 303 52.12 5.28 -21.00
C LEU A 303 52.42 4.70 -19.62
N LYS A 304 53.15 5.44 -18.77
CA LYS A 304 53.41 5.05 -17.37
C LYS A 304 52.13 4.89 -16.56
N LEU A 305 51.14 5.78 -16.75
CA LEU A 305 49.83 5.64 -16.12
C LEU A 305 49.08 4.39 -16.59
N LYS A 306 49.14 4.07 -17.89
CA LYS A 306 48.49 2.88 -18.47
C LYS A 306 49.14 1.59 -17.96
N GLU A 307 50.46 1.58 -17.81
CA GLU A 307 51.21 0.47 -17.22
C GLU A 307 50.91 0.29 -15.72
N ALA A 308 50.92 1.38 -14.91
CA ALA A 308 50.56 1.37 -13.50
C ALA A 308 49.15 0.81 -13.25
N VAL A 309 48.18 1.26 -14.06
CA VAL A 309 46.79 0.77 -14.01
C VAL A 309 46.70 -0.71 -14.40
N SER A 310 47.48 -1.16 -15.39
CA SER A 310 47.58 -2.58 -15.75
C SER A 310 48.16 -3.43 -14.61
N ARG A 311 49.26 -3.01 -13.98
CA ARG A 311 49.84 -3.67 -12.80
C ARG A 311 48.80 -3.82 -11.67
N ALA A 312 48.07 -2.76 -11.35
CA ALA A 312 47.02 -2.78 -10.33
C ALA A 312 45.88 -3.76 -10.66
N GLN A 313 45.44 -3.81 -11.92
CA GLN A 313 44.38 -4.73 -12.36
C GLN A 313 44.82 -6.20 -12.34
N VAL A 314 46.08 -6.49 -12.69
CA VAL A 314 46.64 -7.85 -12.56
C VAL A 314 46.73 -8.26 -11.09
N ARG A 315 47.33 -7.41 -10.23
CA ARG A 315 47.45 -7.68 -8.78
C ARG A 315 46.11 -7.99 -8.13
N SER A 316 45.06 -7.24 -8.50
CA SER A 316 43.68 -7.43 -8.02
C SER A 316 43.06 -8.77 -8.46
N ARG A 317 43.38 -9.25 -9.67
CA ARG A 317 42.95 -10.58 -10.15
C ARG A 317 43.68 -11.72 -9.45
N THR A 318 44.99 -11.61 -9.23
CA THR A 318 45.79 -12.68 -8.60
C THR A 318 45.31 -12.98 -7.18
N THR A 319 44.93 -11.98 -6.39
CA THR A 319 44.29 -12.18 -5.06
C THR A 319 42.91 -12.84 -5.08
N GLN A 320 42.29 -13.02 -6.25
CA GLN A 320 41.00 -13.72 -6.40
C GLN A 320 41.14 -15.14 -6.99
N GLY A 321 42.30 -15.48 -7.58
CA GLY A 321 42.52 -16.67 -8.41
C GLY A 321 42.94 -17.96 -7.68
N GLY A 322 42.80 -18.04 -6.35
CA GLY A 322 43.21 -19.19 -5.54
C GLY A 322 42.30 -20.42 -5.66
N GLY A 323 42.11 -20.94 -6.86
CA GLY A 323 41.32 -22.15 -7.16
C GLY A 323 41.24 -22.41 -8.66
N GLU A 324 41.68 -23.60 -9.07
CA GLU A 324 41.79 -23.97 -10.49
C GLU A 324 40.43 -24.24 -11.16
N GLY A 325 40.35 -23.95 -12.45
CA GLY A 325 39.13 -24.10 -13.27
C GLY A 325 39.14 -23.12 -14.44
N GLY A 326 39.58 -23.59 -15.62
CA GLY A 326 39.73 -22.76 -16.82
C GLY A 326 38.43 -22.45 -17.56
N GLY A 327 38.47 -21.42 -18.42
CA GLY A 327 37.36 -21.03 -19.29
C GLY A 327 37.42 -19.55 -19.66
N GLY A 328 37.76 -19.22 -20.91
CA GLY A 328 37.92 -17.83 -21.36
C GLY A 328 36.59 -17.12 -21.60
N GLY A 329 36.39 -15.95 -20.99
CA GLY A 329 35.23 -15.09 -21.24
C GLY A 329 35.27 -13.81 -20.41
N ALA A 330 35.46 -12.65 -21.06
CA ALA A 330 35.75 -11.39 -20.37
C ALA A 330 34.49 -10.68 -19.81
N SER A 331 33.95 -11.18 -18.68
CA SER A 331 32.95 -10.46 -17.87
C SER A 331 33.25 -10.55 -16.37
N PHE A 332 33.08 -9.46 -15.64
CA PHE A 332 33.58 -9.30 -14.26
C PHE A 332 32.69 -10.00 -13.21
N THR A 333 33.12 -11.18 -12.75
CA THR A 333 32.48 -11.95 -11.66
C THR A 333 32.80 -11.40 -10.27
N TRP A 334 31.93 -10.54 -9.75
CA TRP A 334 31.95 -10.13 -8.34
C TRP A 334 31.30 -11.19 -7.42
N LEU A 335 32.10 -11.98 -6.69
CA LEU A 335 31.95 -12.34 -5.26
C LEU A 335 32.64 -13.67 -4.86
N ARG A 336 33.66 -13.59 -4.00
CA ARG A 336 33.86 -14.55 -2.89
C ARG A 336 34.43 -13.79 -1.68
N ARG A 337 33.66 -13.68 -0.59
CA ARG A 337 33.92 -12.73 0.51
C ARG A 337 34.33 -13.40 1.84
N GLN A 338 34.80 -14.65 1.78
CA GLN A 338 34.88 -15.55 2.95
C GLN A 338 36.24 -15.66 3.66
N SER A 339 37.38 -15.44 3.00
CA SER A 339 38.69 -15.78 3.57
C SER A 339 39.28 -14.75 4.54
N LEU A 340 38.88 -13.48 4.46
CA LEU A 340 39.48 -12.37 5.23
C LEU A 340 38.87 -12.14 6.62
N LEU A 341 38.03 -13.06 7.11
CA LEU A 341 37.39 -12.99 8.44
C LEU A 341 37.51 -14.32 9.22
N ALA A 342 38.51 -15.14 8.91
CA ALA A 342 38.89 -16.27 9.76
C ALA A 342 39.49 -15.72 11.08
N PRO A 343 39.03 -16.15 12.26
CA PRO A 343 39.69 -15.83 13.53
C PRO A 343 41.11 -16.43 13.57
N LEU A 344 42.05 -15.74 14.22
CA LEU A 344 43.27 -16.42 14.66
C LEU A 344 42.92 -17.48 15.73
N PRO A 345 43.61 -18.62 15.76
CA PRO A 345 43.33 -19.69 16.72
C PRO A 345 43.82 -19.33 18.13
N SER A 346 42.98 -18.65 18.91
CA SER A 346 43.20 -18.44 20.34
C SER A 346 42.86 -19.71 21.13
N THR A 347 43.86 -20.29 21.80
CA THR A 347 43.75 -21.54 22.56
C THR A 347 43.03 -21.36 23.91
N SER A 348 41.70 -21.30 23.89
CA SER A 348 40.86 -21.45 25.08
C SER A 348 39.45 -21.90 24.72
N THR A 349 38.96 -22.99 25.31
CA THR A 349 37.67 -23.61 24.97
C THR A 349 36.47 -22.87 25.55
N SER A 350 35.74 -22.12 24.71
CA SER A 350 34.32 -21.82 24.96
C SER A 350 33.55 -21.74 23.63
N SER A 351 32.39 -22.39 23.57
CA SER A 351 31.59 -22.54 22.35
C SER A 351 30.59 -21.41 22.16
N SER A 352 31.01 -20.32 21.50
CA SER A 352 30.10 -19.25 21.06
C SER A 352 30.13 -19.06 19.54
N GLN A 353 29.06 -19.49 18.87
CA GLN A 353 28.78 -19.13 17.47
C GLN A 353 28.36 -17.64 17.39
N PRO A 354 28.67 -16.92 16.29
CA PRO A 354 28.28 -15.52 16.13
C PRO A 354 26.75 -15.36 16.18
N SER A 355 26.29 -14.34 16.90
CA SER A 355 24.86 -14.16 17.19
C SER A 355 24.02 -13.95 15.92
N MET A 356 22.71 -14.25 16.01
CA MET A 356 21.79 -14.09 14.87
C MET A 356 21.73 -12.64 14.36
N ILE A 357 22.04 -11.63 15.20
CA ILE A 357 22.15 -10.22 14.75
C ILE A 357 23.45 -9.99 13.96
N VAL A 358 24.56 -10.65 14.32
CA VAL A 358 25.80 -10.61 13.51
C VAL A 358 25.59 -11.33 12.18
N GLN A 359 24.95 -12.51 12.18
CA GLN A 359 24.60 -13.23 10.95
C GLN A 359 23.61 -12.43 10.09
N TYR A 360 22.55 -11.85 10.65
CA TYR A 360 21.60 -11.03 9.89
C TYR A 360 22.22 -9.70 9.41
N ALA A 361 23.16 -9.12 10.16
CA ALA A 361 23.96 -7.98 9.71
C ALA A 361 24.96 -8.35 8.60
N GLN A 362 25.39 -9.61 8.51
CA GLN A 362 26.16 -10.19 7.40
C GLN A 362 25.28 -10.48 6.17
N GLU A 363 24.02 -10.92 6.36
CA GLU A 363 23.04 -11.10 5.26
C GLU A 363 22.51 -9.78 4.69
N CYS A 364 22.39 -8.75 5.55
CA CYS A 364 22.00 -7.39 5.17
C CYS A 364 23.17 -6.52 4.66
N GLN A 365 24.41 -6.99 4.78
CA GLN A 365 25.65 -6.24 4.54
C GLN A 365 25.78 -5.75 3.09
N GLY A 366 25.21 -4.59 2.79
CA GLY A 366 25.14 -4.01 1.45
C GLY A 366 23.75 -3.96 0.81
N LYS A 367 22.66 -4.15 1.58
CA LYS A 367 21.28 -3.91 1.11
C LYS A 367 20.58 -2.76 1.83
N ASP A 368 21.07 -2.35 3.00
CA ASP A 368 20.53 -1.17 3.70
C ASP A 368 21.37 0.07 3.46
N LEU A 369 20.76 1.25 3.57
CA LEU A 369 21.45 2.52 3.41
C LEU A 369 22.05 2.98 4.74
N ASP A 370 21.33 2.82 5.84
CA ASP A 370 21.72 3.34 7.15
C ASP A 370 22.96 2.61 7.70
N GLN A 371 23.05 1.30 7.45
CA GLN A 371 24.25 0.51 7.75
C GLN A 371 25.47 1.01 6.95
N LEU A 372 25.26 1.38 5.69
CA LEU A 372 26.32 1.86 4.80
C LEU A 372 26.77 3.28 5.19
N TYR A 373 25.86 4.13 5.67
CA TYR A 373 26.17 5.43 6.26
C TYR A 373 26.88 5.31 7.61
N ALA A 374 26.48 4.37 8.47
CA ALA A 374 27.17 4.09 9.73
C ALA A 374 28.64 3.69 9.50
N GLN A 375 28.89 2.81 8.52
CA GLN A 375 30.24 2.46 8.11
C GLN A 375 31.01 3.64 7.52
N ALA A 376 30.34 4.51 6.75
CA ALA A 376 30.95 5.70 6.16
C ALA A 376 31.48 6.69 7.22
N VAL A 377 30.73 6.93 8.30
CA VAL A 377 31.17 7.79 9.42
C VAL A 377 32.47 7.27 10.03
N LEU A 378 32.53 5.96 10.31
CA LEU A 378 33.68 5.31 10.94
C LEU A 378 34.92 5.25 10.04
N VAL A 379 34.77 4.98 8.74
CA VAL A 379 35.91 4.85 7.81
C VAL A 379 36.42 6.20 7.27
N SER A 380 35.60 7.25 7.29
CA SER A 380 35.96 8.60 6.81
C SER A 380 37.27 9.15 7.40
N PRO A 381 37.49 9.21 8.73
CA PRO A 381 38.75 9.72 9.29
C PRO A 381 39.97 8.88 8.91
N LEU A 382 39.82 7.54 8.85
CA LEU A 382 40.90 6.63 8.44
C LEU A 382 41.29 6.87 6.98
N PHE A 383 40.30 7.01 6.09
CA PHE A 383 40.51 7.31 4.67
C PHE A 383 41.15 8.69 4.46
N LEU A 384 40.70 9.73 5.17
CA LEU A 384 41.28 11.07 5.05
C LEU A 384 42.74 11.13 5.52
N SER A 385 43.11 10.38 6.57
CA SER A 385 44.51 10.25 7.02
C SER A 385 45.40 9.68 5.90
N LYS A 386 44.97 8.59 5.25
CA LYS A 386 45.69 8.01 4.11
C LYS A 386 45.81 9.00 2.94
N VAL A 387 44.72 9.69 2.59
CA VAL A 387 44.73 10.72 1.53
C VAL A 387 45.68 11.88 1.84
N GLN A 388 45.86 12.25 3.12
CA GLN A 388 46.87 13.22 3.54
C GLN A 388 48.30 12.69 3.31
N SER A 389 48.60 11.43 3.66
CA SER A 389 49.92 10.83 3.39
C SER A 389 50.25 10.74 1.89
N TRP A 390 49.27 10.40 1.03
CA TRP A 390 49.48 10.35 -0.42
C TRP A 390 49.71 11.73 -1.04
N ALA A 391 48.96 12.74 -0.58
CA ALA A 391 49.18 14.13 -0.97
C ALA A 391 50.52 14.69 -0.47
N GLU A 392 51.07 14.17 0.63
CA GLU A 392 52.40 14.55 1.11
C GLU A 392 53.52 13.93 0.27
N ALA A 393 53.40 12.65 -0.06
CA ALA A 393 54.37 11.93 -0.87
C ALA A 393 54.47 12.48 -2.30
N SER A 394 53.33 12.76 -2.95
CA SER A 394 53.24 13.06 -4.39
C SER A 394 52.92 14.52 -4.72
N ASP A 395 53.30 15.45 -3.84
CA ASP A 395 53.09 16.91 -3.99
C ASP A 395 51.64 17.34 -4.28
N GLY A 396 50.66 16.70 -3.63
CA GLY A 396 49.25 16.92 -3.86
C GLY A 396 48.70 18.25 -3.34
N TYR A 397 47.73 18.80 -4.06
CA TYR A 397 47.01 20.03 -3.72
C TYR A 397 45.54 19.74 -3.40
N PHE A 398 44.98 20.49 -2.46
CA PHE A 398 43.56 20.46 -2.09
C PHE A 398 42.87 21.81 -2.43
N LEU A 399 41.57 21.76 -2.69
CA LEU A 399 40.76 22.96 -3.00
C LEU A 399 40.52 23.80 -1.74
N MET A 400 40.62 25.13 -1.85
CA MET A 400 40.31 26.05 -0.74
C MET A 400 38.82 26.31 -0.57
N ASN A 401 38.39 26.56 0.67
CA ASN A 401 37.04 27.01 1.00
C ASN A 401 36.99 28.55 1.07
N ILE A 402 36.77 29.22 -0.07
CA ILE A 402 36.68 30.70 -0.17
C ILE A 402 35.23 31.10 -0.57
N PRO A 403 34.48 31.88 0.24
CA PRO A 403 33.04 32.09 0.02
C PRO A 403 32.60 32.87 -1.23
N SER A 404 33.52 33.50 -1.97
CA SER A 404 33.23 34.55 -2.96
C SER A 404 34.02 34.47 -4.28
N ALA A 405 34.98 33.57 -4.44
CA ALA A 405 35.89 33.56 -5.59
C ALA A 405 35.25 32.98 -6.87
N LYS A 406 35.35 33.71 -7.99
CA LYS A 406 34.98 33.20 -9.35
C LYS A 406 35.96 32.14 -9.90
N ARG A 407 37.18 32.03 -9.36
CA ARG A 407 38.20 31.04 -9.73
C ARG A 407 38.47 30.09 -8.55
N LYS A 408 38.87 28.86 -8.87
CA LYS A 408 39.31 27.87 -7.87
C LYS A 408 40.72 28.19 -7.38
N HIS A 409 40.90 28.21 -6.05
CA HIS A 409 42.19 28.36 -5.40
C HIS A 409 42.60 27.04 -4.74
N TYR A 410 43.89 26.71 -4.76
CA TYR A 410 44.42 25.42 -4.32
C TYR A 410 45.55 25.64 -3.30
N LEU A 411 45.58 24.82 -2.25
CA LEU A 411 46.66 24.75 -1.27
C LEU A 411 47.43 23.44 -1.46
N ARG A 412 48.76 23.53 -1.52
CA ARG A 412 49.66 22.38 -1.46
C ARG A 412 49.59 21.79 -0.05
N TRP A 413 49.51 20.46 0.09
CA TRP A 413 49.38 19.84 1.40
C TRP A 413 50.62 20.05 2.29
N ARG A 414 51.82 19.95 1.72
CA ARG A 414 53.11 20.09 2.41
C ARG A 414 53.27 21.47 3.08
N ASP A 415 52.71 22.53 2.48
CA ASP A 415 52.77 23.92 2.99
C ASP A 415 51.75 24.20 4.12
N CYS A 416 50.89 23.22 4.44
CA CYS A 416 49.78 23.31 5.40
C CYS A 416 49.90 22.37 6.60
N LYS A 417 50.69 21.29 6.53
CA LYS A 417 50.72 20.20 7.52
C LYS A 417 51.02 20.66 8.96
N GLY A 418 51.74 21.76 9.15
CA GLY A 418 52.04 22.36 10.46
C GLY A 418 51.24 23.63 10.81
N ASP A 419 50.28 24.06 9.99
CA ASP A 419 49.61 25.36 10.12
C ASP A 419 48.09 25.18 10.29
N SER A 420 47.63 25.25 11.54
CA SER A 420 46.21 25.13 11.91
C SER A 420 45.31 26.16 11.23
N SER A 421 45.82 27.36 10.97
CA SER A 421 45.08 28.41 10.25
C SER A 421 44.81 28.01 8.80
N LYS A 422 45.81 27.43 8.11
CA LYS A 422 45.66 26.94 6.73
C LYS A 422 44.81 25.66 6.66
N LEU A 423 44.97 24.73 7.63
CA LEU A 423 44.20 23.48 7.69
C LEU A 423 42.69 23.74 7.70
N SER A 424 42.23 24.74 8.45
CA SER A 424 40.81 25.15 8.49
C SER A 424 40.25 25.63 7.14
N ARG A 425 41.12 26.04 6.20
CA ARG A 425 40.75 26.58 4.89
C ARG A 425 40.71 25.53 3.78
N ILE A 426 41.09 24.28 4.08
CA ILE A 426 41.03 23.15 3.15
C ILE A 426 39.60 22.64 3.04
N LYS A 427 39.10 22.50 1.81
CA LYS A 427 37.76 21.95 1.54
C LYS A 427 37.81 20.42 1.47
N TRP A 428 37.72 19.79 2.63
CA TRP A 428 37.43 18.36 2.73
C TRP A 428 36.06 18.05 2.11
N ALA A 429 35.96 16.93 1.38
CA ALA A 429 34.71 16.47 0.84
C ALA A 429 33.88 15.82 1.96
N SER A 430 32.69 16.37 2.23
CA SER A 430 31.75 15.74 3.15
C SER A 430 31.33 14.35 2.66
N ILE A 431 30.95 13.50 3.62
CA ILE A 431 30.13 12.31 3.37
C ILE A 431 28.98 12.71 2.45
N LYS A 432 28.69 11.90 1.41
CA LYS A 432 27.65 12.25 0.43
C LYS A 432 26.32 12.50 1.14
N ASN A 433 25.60 13.57 0.80
CA ASN A 433 24.23 13.80 1.27
C ASN A 433 23.31 12.61 0.91
N ALA A 434 22.45 12.18 1.85
CA ALA A 434 21.62 10.98 1.74
C ALA A 434 20.70 10.98 0.51
N ASN A 435 20.05 12.11 0.18
CA ASN A 435 19.18 12.21 -0.99
C ASN A 435 19.94 11.94 -2.29
N ARG A 436 21.19 12.40 -2.37
CA ARG A 436 22.09 12.16 -3.51
C ARG A 436 22.64 10.73 -3.54
N ALA A 437 22.70 10.04 -2.41
CA ALA A 437 22.99 8.60 -2.35
C ALA A 437 21.80 7.77 -2.83
N ILE A 438 20.59 8.04 -2.32
CA ILE A 438 19.34 7.39 -2.73
C ILE A 438 19.14 7.55 -4.25
N GLU A 439 19.24 8.77 -4.77
CA GLU A 439 19.15 9.06 -6.21
C GLU A 439 20.19 8.25 -7.01
N LYS A 440 21.44 8.17 -6.54
CA LYS A 440 22.49 7.40 -7.22
C LYS A 440 22.26 5.88 -7.12
N ILE A 441 21.70 5.37 -6.02
CA ILE A 441 21.39 3.95 -5.83
C ILE A 441 20.23 3.52 -6.73
N LEU A 442 19.15 4.31 -6.78
CA LEU A 442 18.00 4.04 -7.64
C LEU A 442 18.38 4.09 -9.12
N LEU A 443 19.13 5.13 -9.54
CA LEU A 443 19.45 5.34 -10.96
C LEU A 443 20.65 4.55 -11.50
N LEU A 444 21.67 4.25 -10.66
CA LEU A 444 22.93 3.65 -11.12
C LEU A 444 23.30 2.32 -10.44
N CYS A 445 22.59 1.91 -9.39
CA CYS A 445 22.84 0.65 -8.69
C CYS A 445 21.67 -0.34 -8.78
N ASN A 446 20.56 0.05 -9.41
CA ASN A 446 19.30 -0.70 -9.50
C ASN A 446 18.73 -1.04 -8.11
N GLY A 447 18.81 -0.09 -7.16
CA GLY A 447 18.33 -0.24 -5.78
C GLY A 447 19.33 -0.91 -4.81
N ASP A 448 20.46 -1.43 -5.30
CA ASP A 448 21.46 -2.14 -4.51
C ASP A 448 22.44 -1.17 -3.81
N THR A 449 22.40 -1.08 -2.48
CA THR A 449 23.24 -0.11 -1.76
C THR A 449 24.73 -0.47 -1.81
N SER A 450 25.09 -1.77 -1.91
CA SER A 450 26.48 -2.25 -1.93
C SER A 450 27.32 -1.67 -3.08
N LYS A 451 26.68 -1.30 -4.19
CA LYS A 451 27.35 -0.75 -5.39
C LYS A 451 27.69 0.75 -5.26
N LEU A 452 27.28 1.43 -4.18
CA LEU A 452 27.51 2.87 -3.98
C LEU A 452 28.90 3.16 -3.38
N THR A 453 29.94 3.07 -4.21
CA THR A 453 31.37 3.14 -3.79
C THR A 453 31.95 4.54 -3.51
N ASP A 454 31.12 5.58 -3.32
CA ASP A 454 31.57 6.99 -3.25
C ASP A 454 30.83 7.79 -2.17
N ILE A 455 30.35 7.16 -1.10
CA ILE A 455 29.78 7.87 0.07
C ILE A 455 30.90 8.64 0.78
N VAL A 456 31.95 7.92 1.20
CA VAL A 456 33.25 8.49 1.54
C VAL A 456 34.06 8.67 0.27
N ARG A 457 34.66 9.84 0.10
CA ARG A 457 35.39 10.24 -1.11
C ARG A 457 36.22 11.49 -0.85
N GLN A 458 37.29 11.69 -1.61
CA GLN A 458 38.10 12.93 -1.59
C GLN A 458 38.70 13.17 -2.98
N THR A 459 39.32 14.33 -3.20
CA THR A 459 40.01 14.64 -4.46
C THR A 459 41.36 15.27 -4.15
N ILE A 460 42.42 14.77 -4.80
CA ILE A 460 43.73 15.40 -4.85
C ILE A 460 43.89 16.02 -6.24
N VAL A 461 44.42 17.23 -6.31
CA VAL A 461 44.70 17.98 -7.54
C VAL A 461 46.21 18.09 -7.70
N PHE A 462 46.70 17.94 -8.93
CA PHE A 462 48.12 18.04 -9.27
C PHE A 462 48.34 19.13 -10.31
N LYS A 463 49.51 19.76 -10.33
CA LYS A 463 49.85 20.75 -11.38
C LYS A 463 50.12 20.06 -12.70
N GLU A 464 50.85 18.94 -12.63
CA GLU A 464 51.32 18.18 -13.79
C GLU A 464 50.80 16.75 -13.80
N LEU A 465 50.82 16.11 -14.96
CA LEU A 465 50.39 14.72 -15.10
C LEU A 465 51.35 13.74 -14.40
N ARG A 466 52.65 14.05 -14.34
CA ARG A 466 53.69 13.18 -13.73
C ARG A 466 53.46 12.95 -12.24
N GLN A 467 53.21 14.02 -11.48
CA GLN A 467 52.84 13.98 -10.05
C GLN A 467 51.59 13.10 -9.79
N LEU A 468 50.63 13.10 -10.72
CA LEU A 468 49.43 12.26 -10.65
C LEU A 468 49.78 10.77 -10.82
N VAL A 469 50.72 10.43 -11.71
CA VAL A 469 51.19 9.04 -11.89
C VAL A 469 51.97 8.56 -10.68
N GLU A 470 52.85 9.39 -10.12
CA GLU A 470 53.56 9.12 -8.87
C GLU A 470 52.57 8.81 -7.73
N CYS A 471 51.49 9.58 -7.61
CA CYS A 471 50.43 9.32 -6.63
C CYS A 471 49.72 7.97 -6.87
N VAL A 472 49.50 7.58 -8.14
CA VAL A 472 48.91 6.28 -8.46
C VAL A 472 49.82 5.13 -8.01
N GLU A 473 51.13 5.22 -8.25
CA GLU A 473 52.10 4.21 -7.80
C GLU A 473 52.24 4.16 -6.26
N VAL A 474 52.25 5.30 -5.57
CA VAL A 474 52.22 5.34 -4.10
C VAL A 474 51.00 4.61 -3.55
N ILE A 475 49.81 4.80 -4.14
CA ILE A 475 48.57 4.14 -3.71
C ILE A 475 48.56 2.64 -4.04
N ILE A 476 49.18 2.21 -5.14
CA ILE A 476 49.24 0.78 -5.54
C ILE A 476 50.16 -0.03 -4.62
N ASN A 477 51.15 0.62 -4.00
CA ASN A 477 52.17 -0.03 -3.17
C ASN A 477 51.94 0.12 -1.65
N ASP A 478 50.90 0.85 -1.24
CA ASP A 478 50.49 1.05 0.15
C ASP A 478 49.79 -0.21 0.71
N SER A 479 50.38 -0.82 1.74
CA SER A 479 49.91 -2.07 2.35
C SER A 479 48.65 -1.93 3.21
N GLU A 480 48.24 -0.71 3.55
CA GLU A 480 47.06 -0.46 4.40
C GLU A 480 45.76 -0.30 3.59
N VAL A 481 45.82 -0.43 2.26
CA VAL A 481 44.66 -0.29 1.37
C VAL A 481 44.54 -1.41 0.34
N GLU A 482 43.29 -1.76 0.00
CA GLU A 482 42.96 -2.67 -1.09
C GLU A 482 42.43 -1.85 -2.28
N VAL A 483 43.20 -1.75 -3.37
CA VAL A 483 42.73 -1.10 -4.59
C VAL A 483 41.69 -1.97 -5.30
N VAL A 484 40.43 -1.54 -5.23
CA VAL A 484 39.26 -2.28 -5.74
C VAL A 484 39.06 -2.07 -7.25
N ARG A 485 39.25 -0.84 -7.74
CA ARG A 485 39.11 -0.51 -9.17
C ARG A 485 39.70 0.87 -9.47
N ILE A 486 40.58 0.95 -10.46
CA ILE A 486 40.96 2.23 -11.07
C ILE A 486 40.08 2.48 -12.32
N LYS A 487 39.68 3.74 -12.52
CA LYS A 487 38.95 4.25 -13.70
C LYS A 487 39.81 5.34 -14.33
N ASN A 488 40.65 5.01 -15.30
CA ASN A 488 41.43 6.00 -16.04
C ASN A 488 40.56 6.63 -17.15
N ARG A 489 40.33 7.96 -17.12
CA ARG A 489 39.77 8.73 -18.26
C ARG A 489 40.80 9.63 -18.95
N LEU A 490 42.04 9.62 -18.45
CA LEU A 490 43.23 10.21 -19.08
C LEU A 490 43.87 9.23 -20.07
N ASP A 491 43.25 8.06 -20.31
CA ASP A 491 43.60 7.20 -21.43
C ASP A 491 43.11 7.85 -22.74
N PRO A 492 43.95 7.98 -23.79
CA PRO A 492 43.52 8.44 -25.11
C PRO A 492 42.36 7.62 -25.70
N ASP A 493 42.27 6.33 -25.34
CA ASP A 493 41.24 5.41 -25.83
C ASP A 493 39.87 5.61 -25.14
N TYR A 494 39.79 6.51 -24.14
CA TYR A 494 38.56 6.79 -23.41
C TYR A 494 37.62 7.74 -24.17
N ASP A 495 36.42 7.26 -24.50
CA ASP A 495 35.32 8.07 -25.04
C ASP A 495 34.82 9.13 -24.03
N ALA A 496 35.35 10.34 -24.17
CA ALA A 496 34.98 11.49 -23.36
C ALA A 496 33.55 12.01 -23.59
N SER A 497 32.84 11.60 -24.65
CA SER A 497 31.44 11.97 -24.84
C SER A 497 30.56 11.43 -23.70
N THR A 498 30.92 10.27 -23.15
CA THR A 498 30.25 9.64 -21.98
C THR A 498 30.34 10.48 -20.69
N SER A 499 31.33 11.36 -20.59
CA SER A 499 31.55 12.28 -19.46
C SER A 499 31.35 13.75 -19.84
N GLY A 500 31.00 14.07 -21.09
CA GLY A 500 30.88 15.45 -21.58
C GLY A 500 32.22 16.17 -21.60
N GLY A 501 33.26 15.52 -22.11
CA GLY A 501 34.63 16.01 -22.15
C GLY A 501 35.45 15.76 -20.88
N TYR A 502 34.83 15.76 -19.69
CA TYR A 502 35.56 15.75 -18.42
C TYR A 502 36.36 14.44 -18.16
N ARG A 503 37.66 14.58 -17.87
CA ARG A 503 38.62 13.49 -17.61
C ARG A 503 39.22 13.57 -16.18
N ASP A 504 39.29 12.43 -15.50
CA ASP A 504 39.96 12.22 -14.20
C ASP A 504 40.43 10.76 -14.05
N VAL A 505 41.23 10.48 -13.03
CA VAL A 505 41.51 9.11 -12.56
C VAL A 505 40.73 8.87 -11.27
N GLY A 506 39.74 7.97 -11.32
CA GLY A 506 38.93 7.61 -10.16
C GLY A 506 39.36 6.26 -9.57
N ILE A 507 39.88 6.26 -8.35
CA ILE A 507 40.31 5.06 -7.62
C ILE A 507 39.25 4.70 -6.58
N ASN A 508 38.62 3.54 -6.74
CA ASN A 508 37.88 2.87 -5.68
C ASN A 508 38.86 2.04 -4.84
N LEU A 509 38.87 2.21 -3.52
CA LEU A 509 39.71 1.43 -2.61
C LEU A 509 39.01 1.14 -1.28
N ARG A 510 39.50 0.14 -0.52
CA ARG A 510 39.13 -0.09 0.89
C ARG A 510 40.32 0.25 1.77
N VAL A 511 40.06 0.71 3.00
CA VAL A 511 41.08 0.83 4.05
C VAL A 511 41.08 -0.47 4.84
N ILE A 512 42.19 -1.21 4.79
CA ILE A 512 42.36 -2.52 5.45
C ILE A 512 43.30 -2.48 6.67
N HIS A 513 43.76 -1.28 7.06
CA HIS A 513 44.42 -1.00 8.34
C HIS A 513 43.68 -1.63 9.54
N GLU A 514 44.40 -2.06 10.58
CA GLU A 514 43.87 -2.82 11.72
C GLU A 514 42.69 -2.14 12.42
N GLY A 515 42.68 -0.80 12.52
CA GLY A 515 41.52 -0.06 13.06
C GLY A 515 40.23 -0.30 12.26
N ALA A 516 40.32 -0.39 10.92
CA ALA A 516 39.18 -0.66 10.07
C ALA A 516 38.71 -2.12 10.15
N LYS A 517 39.63 -3.07 10.38
CA LYS A 517 39.30 -4.48 10.68
C LYS A 517 38.58 -4.59 12.02
N ARG A 518 39.12 -3.98 13.08
CA ARG A 518 38.59 -4.00 14.46
C ARG A 518 37.17 -3.41 14.55
N TRP A 519 36.83 -2.44 13.72
CA TRP A 519 35.47 -1.86 13.64
C TRP A 519 34.54 -2.58 12.65
N GLY A 520 35.01 -3.62 11.93
CA GLY A 520 34.23 -4.31 10.91
C GLY A 520 33.92 -3.47 9.66
N VAL A 521 34.62 -2.35 9.46
CA VAL A 521 34.38 -1.40 8.35
C VAL A 521 35.36 -1.54 7.19
N ALA A 522 36.37 -2.40 7.30
CA ALA A 522 37.33 -2.69 6.23
C ALA A 522 36.69 -3.19 4.92
N GLY A 523 35.42 -3.60 4.93
CA GLY A 523 34.64 -3.92 3.73
C GLY A 523 34.09 -2.71 2.94
N HIS A 524 34.16 -1.48 3.48
CA HIS A 524 33.61 -0.26 2.89
C HIS A 524 34.53 0.30 1.80
N VAL A 525 33.95 0.75 0.68
CA VAL A 525 34.69 1.26 -0.47
C VAL A 525 34.60 2.78 -0.56
N CYS A 526 35.75 3.45 -0.59
CA CYS A 526 35.88 4.90 -0.74
C CYS A 526 36.27 5.25 -2.19
N GLU A 527 35.86 6.43 -2.69
CA GLU A 527 36.26 6.94 -4.02
C GLU A 527 37.26 8.10 -3.88
N LEU A 528 38.54 7.82 -4.14
CA LEU A 528 39.54 8.87 -4.36
C LEU A 528 39.50 9.30 -5.83
N ARG A 529 39.72 10.59 -6.09
CA ARG A 529 39.90 11.13 -7.43
C ARG A 529 41.20 11.91 -7.54
N LEU A 530 41.91 11.69 -8.63
CA LEU A 530 43.13 12.39 -9.00
C LEU A 530 42.86 13.15 -10.30
N THR A 531 43.24 14.42 -10.37
CA THR A 531 42.96 15.28 -11.52
C THR A 531 44.00 16.39 -11.68
N VAL A 532 44.21 16.87 -12.91
CA VAL A 532 45.17 17.94 -13.23
C VAL A 532 44.49 19.30 -13.06
N GLN A 533 45.21 20.29 -12.54
CA GLN A 533 44.68 21.58 -12.08
C GLN A 533 43.92 22.36 -13.17
N SER A 534 44.42 22.32 -14.41
CA SER A 534 43.80 22.88 -15.63
C SER A 534 42.43 22.27 -15.91
N LEU A 535 42.35 20.95 -16.13
CA LEU A 535 41.10 20.21 -16.36
C LEU A 535 40.10 20.40 -15.20
N HIS A 536 40.58 20.40 -13.96
CA HIS A 536 39.70 20.65 -12.82
C HIS A 536 39.24 22.12 -12.75
N SER A 537 39.98 23.09 -13.28
CA SER A 537 39.57 24.50 -13.27
C SER A 537 38.31 24.78 -14.12
N LEU A 538 38.17 24.11 -15.28
CA LEU A 538 37.01 24.23 -16.18
C LEU A 538 35.66 23.81 -15.55
N MET A 539 35.70 22.93 -14.53
CA MET A 539 34.50 22.43 -13.85
C MET A 539 33.96 23.43 -12.81
N ASP A 540 33.37 24.53 -13.27
CA ASP A 540 32.63 25.46 -12.42
C ASP A 540 31.23 24.93 -12.02
N SER A 541 30.43 25.73 -11.29
CA SER A 541 29.09 25.34 -10.83
C SER A 541 28.06 25.23 -11.96
N GLN A 542 28.19 26.01 -13.02
CA GLN A 542 27.26 26.02 -14.16
C GLN A 542 27.54 24.83 -15.08
N ASN A 543 28.81 24.59 -15.40
CA ASN A 543 29.29 23.43 -16.15
C ASN A 543 29.02 22.12 -15.39
N HIS A 544 29.19 22.10 -14.06
CA HIS A 544 28.80 20.93 -13.25
C HIS A 544 27.29 20.66 -13.30
N THR A 545 26.45 21.70 -13.30
CA THR A 545 24.99 21.57 -13.42
C THR A 545 24.58 21.08 -14.81
N LEU A 546 25.21 21.61 -15.88
CA LEU A 546 24.98 21.16 -17.25
C LEU A 546 25.44 19.70 -17.45
N HIS A 547 26.63 19.33 -16.96
CA HIS A 547 27.11 17.95 -16.93
C HIS A 547 26.14 17.00 -16.20
N LEU A 548 25.59 17.40 -15.04
CA LEU A 548 24.58 16.58 -14.33
C LEU A 548 23.30 16.39 -15.16
N SER A 549 22.80 17.44 -15.83
CA SER A 549 21.61 17.33 -16.68
C SER A 549 21.85 16.42 -17.89
N MET A 550 22.98 16.58 -18.58
CA MET A 550 23.42 15.75 -19.70
C MET A 550 23.54 14.28 -19.27
N LYS A 551 24.19 14.03 -18.13
CA LYS A 551 24.40 12.69 -17.56
C LYS A 551 23.09 11.95 -17.30
N ASN A 552 22.05 12.66 -16.87
CA ASN A 552 20.72 12.06 -16.67
C ASN A 552 20.05 11.74 -18.02
N VAL A 553 20.12 12.64 -19.01
CA VAL A 553 19.53 12.46 -20.35
C VAL A 553 20.21 11.34 -21.16
N LEU A 554 21.53 11.17 -21.04
CA LEU A 554 22.26 10.13 -21.79
C LEU A 554 22.04 8.72 -21.20
N ARG A 555 21.89 8.59 -19.88
CA ARG A 555 21.87 7.28 -19.20
C ARG A 555 20.58 6.49 -19.35
N PHE A 556 19.48 7.15 -19.70
CA PHE A 556 18.17 6.51 -19.95
C PHE A 556 18.22 5.40 -21.03
N ARG A 557 19.26 5.37 -21.89
CA ARG A 557 19.46 4.31 -22.89
C ARG A 557 20.50 3.25 -22.49
N GLN A 558 21.43 3.56 -21.59
CA GLN A 558 22.54 2.66 -21.24
C GLN A 558 22.12 1.56 -20.27
N SER A 559 21.24 1.88 -19.30
CA SER A 559 20.86 0.95 -18.22
C SER A 559 20.16 -0.32 -18.68
N GLN A 560 19.60 -0.37 -19.89
CA GLN A 560 18.90 -1.56 -20.43
C GLN A 560 19.77 -2.48 -21.31
N GLY A 561 20.84 -1.97 -21.93
CA GLY A 561 21.75 -2.83 -22.70
C GLY A 561 22.40 -3.86 -21.77
N ASP A 562 23.02 -3.36 -20.70
CA ASP A 562 23.61 -4.18 -19.64
C ASP A 562 22.58 -5.10 -18.95
N GLU A 563 21.31 -4.68 -18.84
CA GLU A 563 20.28 -5.43 -18.12
C GLU A 563 19.74 -6.65 -18.89
N ILE A 564 19.82 -6.65 -20.22
CA ILE A 564 19.51 -7.82 -21.04
C ILE A 564 20.61 -8.86 -20.86
N THR A 565 21.87 -8.46 -21.10
CA THR A 565 23.05 -9.34 -20.98
C THR A 565 23.24 -9.89 -19.56
N MET A 566 22.95 -9.11 -18.51
CA MET A 566 22.97 -9.62 -17.14
C MET A 566 21.88 -10.65 -16.82
N LYS A 567 20.73 -10.62 -17.52
CA LYS A 567 19.60 -11.51 -17.22
C LYS A 567 19.73 -12.89 -17.83
N GLU A 568 20.40 -13.01 -18.98
CA GLU A 568 20.79 -14.31 -19.55
C GLU A 568 21.74 -15.04 -18.57
N GLN A 569 22.81 -14.38 -18.12
CA GLN A 569 23.75 -14.91 -17.12
C GLN A 569 23.15 -15.16 -15.72
N GLN A 570 21.97 -14.61 -15.41
CA GLN A 570 21.23 -14.93 -14.18
C GLN A 570 20.24 -16.09 -14.33
N GLY A 571 19.79 -16.40 -15.54
CA GLY A 571 18.91 -17.54 -15.82
C GLY A 571 19.59 -18.87 -15.47
N GLU A 572 20.78 -19.08 -16.03
CA GLU A 572 21.63 -20.26 -15.79
C GLU A 572 21.89 -20.46 -14.29
N ARG A 573 22.31 -19.39 -13.60
CA ARG A 573 22.64 -19.42 -12.16
C ARG A 573 21.44 -19.67 -11.24
N MET A 574 20.20 -19.54 -11.71
CA MET A 574 19.01 -19.93 -10.93
C MET A 574 18.72 -21.44 -11.00
N GLN A 575 19.15 -22.16 -12.03
CA GLN A 575 18.94 -23.61 -12.12
C GLN A 575 19.80 -24.35 -11.09
N ASP A 576 21.09 -24.03 -10.99
CA ASP A 576 21.99 -24.62 -9.98
C ASP A 576 21.51 -24.35 -8.55
N ARG A 577 21.06 -23.13 -8.27
CA ARG A 577 20.69 -22.73 -6.91
C ARG A 577 19.44 -23.43 -6.38
N ARG A 578 18.62 -24.04 -7.24
CA ARG A 578 17.46 -24.86 -6.85
C ARG A 578 17.84 -26.27 -6.35
N ARG A 579 19.08 -26.75 -6.55
CA ARG A 579 19.49 -28.12 -6.18
C ARG A 579 20.03 -28.29 -4.75
N ARG A 580 20.11 -27.23 -3.91
CA ARG A 580 20.91 -27.25 -2.66
C ARG A 580 20.30 -26.59 -1.41
N SER A 581 18.98 -26.57 -1.24
CA SER A 581 18.37 -26.07 0.02
C SER A 581 17.14 -26.86 0.47
N SER A 582 17.37 -27.93 1.23
CA SER A 582 16.34 -28.70 1.92
C SER A 582 16.88 -29.22 3.26
N SER A 583 16.89 -28.36 4.28
CA SER A 583 17.04 -28.75 5.68
C SER A 583 16.26 -27.79 6.58
N THR A 584 15.59 -28.35 7.58
CA THR A 584 14.74 -27.61 8.52
C THR A 584 15.61 -26.93 9.58
N LEU A 585 15.30 -25.68 9.92
CA LEU A 585 16.02 -24.93 10.97
C LEU A 585 15.09 -24.64 12.15
N GLU A 586 15.36 -25.26 13.30
CA GLU A 586 14.58 -25.07 14.52
C GLU A 586 14.98 -23.80 15.28
N THR A 587 14.06 -23.26 16.08
CA THR A 587 14.19 -21.95 16.73
C THR A 587 14.64 -22.02 18.18
N LEU A 588 15.73 -21.33 18.52
CA LEU A 588 16.07 -20.93 19.89
C LEU A 588 16.32 -19.41 19.96
N LEU A 589 16.03 -18.81 21.12
CA LEU A 589 16.01 -17.35 21.33
C LEU A 589 17.30 -16.86 22.04
N PRO A 590 17.87 -15.70 21.63
CA PRO A 590 18.90 -15.00 22.39
C PRO A 590 18.35 -13.84 23.23
N THR A 591 18.82 -13.73 24.48
CA THR A 591 18.81 -12.51 25.30
C THR A 591 20.18 -11.78 25.21
N HIS A 592 20.29 -10.62 25.86
CA HIS A 592 21.50 -9.78 25.98
C HIS A 592 21.99 -9.05 24.70
N MET A 593 21.83 -7.72 24.72
CA MET A 593 22.55 -6.78 23.83
C MET A 593 23.17 -5.60 24.61
N SER A 594 23.03 -5.56 25.93
CA SER A 594 23.22 -4.35 26.76
C SER A 594 24.44 -4.40 27.71
N SER A 595 25.21 -5.48 27.72
CA SER A 595 26.14 -5.81 28.82
C SER A 595 27.64 -5.73 28.47
N SER A 596 28.04 -5.00 27.41
CA SER A 596 29.45 -4.94 26.96
C SER A 596 29.97 -3.55 26.61
N MET A 597 29.42 -2.48 27.21
CA MET A 597 29.88 -1.10 26.96
C MET A 597 30.85 -0.51 28.00
N GLY A 598 31.04 -1.16 29.15
CA GLY A 598 32.01 -0.73 30.16
C GLY A 598 33.36 -1.44 30.00
N TYR A 599 34.28 -0.84 29.23
CA TYR A 599 35.73 -0.90 29.45
C TYR A 599 36.43 0.13 28.54
N SER A 600 37.54 0.69 29.02
CA SER A 600 38.29 1.84 28.46
C SER A 600 38.24 2.01 26.92
N LYS A 601 37.53 3.06 26.48
CA LYS A 601 37.56 3.58 25.09
C LYS A 601 38.43 4.83 25.03
N SER A 602 39.03 5.11 23.86
CA SER A 602 39.69 6.39 23.64
C SER A 602 38.68 7.50 23.34
N LEU A 603 39.00 8.74 23.73
CA LEU A 603 38.15 9.93 23.57
C LEU A 603 37.70 10.20 22.12
N ALA A 604 38.46 9.72 21.13
CA ALA A 604 38.10 9.81 19.72
C ALA A 604 37.02 8.80 19.31
N GLN A 605 37.03 7.60 19.91
CA GLN A 605 36.04 6.54 19.64
C GLN A 605 34.67 6.91 20.21
N GLU A 606 34.64 7.40 21.45
CA GLU A 606 33.42 7.90 22.10
C GLU A 606 32.72 8.99 21.29
N LYS A 607 33.48 9.99 20.81
CA LYS A 607 32.96 11.07 19.95
C LYS A 607 32.36 10.55 18.65
N SER A 608 32.92 9.48 18.06
CA SER A 608 32.39 8.87 16.84
C SER A 608 31.11 8.04 17.09
N ASP A 609 31.05 7.31 18.20
CA ASP A 609 29.86 6.54 18.58
C ASP A 609 28.67 7.48 18.87
N ILE A 610 28.92 8.57 19.61
CA ILE A 610 27.92 9.62 19.90
C ILE A 610 27.46 10.31 18.60
N ALA A 611 28.38 10.68 17.69
CA ALA A 611 28.02 11.30 16.41
C ALA A 611 27.14 10.38 15.54
N LEU A 612 27.39 9.06 15.55
CA LEU A 612 26.55 8.09 14.85
C LEU A 612 25.17 7.93 15.50
N LEU A 613 25.09 7.94 16.84
CA LEU A 613 23.81 7.92 17.56
C LEU A 613 23.00 9.19 17.30
N ILE A 614 23.63 10.37 17.26
CA ILE A 614 22.98 11.63 16.91
C ILE A 614 22.45 11.58 15.46
N TYR A 615 23.22 11.06 14.50
CA TYR A 615 22.70 10.86 13.14
C TYR A 615 21.46 9.94 13.14
N LYS A 616 21.48 8.84 13.89
CA LYS A 616 20.32 7.93 14.00
C LYS A 616 19.14 8.50 14.80
N SER A 617 19.35 9.43 15.72
CA SER A 617 18.26 10.10 16.45
C SER A 617 17.51 11.12 15.59
N MET A 618 18.16 11.60 14.52
CA MET A 618 17.62 12.59 13.57
C MET A 618 16.82 11.97 12.42
N TYR A 619 17.16 10.76 11.97
CA TYR A 619 16.59 10.12 10.78
C TYR A 619 15.87 8.80 11.09
N PRO A 620 14.80 8.45 10.35
CA PRO A 620 14.19 7.13 10.44
C PRO A 620 15.18 6.05 9.99
N GLY A 621 15.26 4.97 10.76
CA GLY A 621 16.01 3.77 10.38
C GLY A 621 15.12 2.72 9.72
N ASN A 622 15.62 1.49 9.67
CA ASN A 622 15.06 0.45 8.81
C ASN A 622 15.26 -0.99 9.36
N ILE A 623 15.69 -1.18 10.61
CA ILE A 623 15.99 -2.50 11.17
C ILE A 623 14.88 -2.89 12.15
N LEU A 624 14.69 -2.12 13.21
CA LEU A 624 13.53 -2.25 14.11
C LEU A 624 12.21 -1.99 13.38
N ASP A 625 12.19 -1.15 12.35
CA ASP A 625 10.98 -0.92 11.53
C ASP A 625 10.65 -2.08 10.57
N LYS A 626 11.66 -2.73 9.97
CA LYS A 626 11.47 -4.03 9.27
C LYS A 626 11.00 -5.09 10.25
N TYR A 627 11.50 -5.08 11.49
CA TYR A 627 11.08 -6.04 12.49
C TYR A 627 9.63 -5.77 12.95
N LEU A 628 9.25 -4.53 13.28
CA LEU A 628 7.88 -4.09 13.59
C LEU A 628 6.86 -4.39 12.47
N THR A 629 7.29 -4.33 11.20
CA THR A 629 6.42 -4.65 10.05
C THR A 629 6.39 -6.14 9.68
N SER A 630 7.38 -6.94 10.07
CA SER A 630 7.40 -8.41 9.90
C SER A 630 6.97 -9.19 11.15
N SER A 631 6.84 -8.52 12.31
CA SER A 631 6.38 -9.06 13.59
C SER A 631 4.86 -9.28 13.64
N GLY A 632 4.22 -9.55 12.50
CA GLY A 632 2.97 -10.34 12.45
C GLY A 632 3.12 -11.70 13.14
N HIS A 633 4.35 -12.15 13.40
CA HIS A 633 4.70 -13.25 14.31
C HIS A 633 4.25 -13.01 15.78
N GLY A 634 4.25 -11.76 16.27
CA GLY A 634 3.67 -11.44 17.58
C GLY A 634 2.15 -11.65 17.59
N VAL A 635 1.48 -11.29 16.49
CA VAL A 635 0.07 -11.61 16.25
C VAL A 635 -0.16 -13.11 16.06
N ALA A 636 0.80 -13.84 15.46
CA ALA A 636 0.71 -15.30 15.33
C ALA A 636 0.69 -15.99 16.71
N LYS A 637 1.41 -15.46 17.71
CA LYS A 637 1.44 -16.00 19.09
C LYS A 637 0.36 -15.47 20.04
N ALA A 638 -0.13 -14.23 19.88
CA ALA A 638 -1.18 -13.67 20.75
C ALA A 638 -2.54 -14.38 20.59
N ASP A 639 -3.38 -14.43 21.63
CA ASP A 639 -4.68 -15.12 21.57
C ASP A 639 -5.61 -14.55 20.47
N THR A 640 -6.34 -15.44 19.79
CA THR A 640 -7.30 -15.04 18.73
C THR A 640 -8.38 -14.10 19.26
N THR A 641 -8.83 -14.29 20.51
CA THR A 641 -9.74 -13.34 21.17
C THR A 641 -9.06 -11.99 21.42
N SER A 642 -7.80 -11.96 21.86
CA SER A 642 -7.08 -10.68 22.03
C SER A 642 -6.87 -9.92 20.73
N ILE A 643 -6.88 -10.63 19.60
CA ILE A 643 -6.76 -10.08 18.24
C ILE A 643 -8.07 -9.50 17.73
N LEU A 644 -9.19 -10.19 17.95
CA LEU A 644 -10.52 -9.74 17.52
C LEU A 644 -11.01 -8.47 18.24
N TYR A 645 -10.45 -8.14 19.41
CA TYR A 645 -10.70 -6.88 20.12
C TYR A 645 -9.57 -5.85 19.99
N SER A 646 -8.62 -6.07 19.06
CA SER A 646 -7.69 -5.01 18.63
C SER A 646 -8.37 -4.02 17.67
N SER A 647 -7.73 -2.88 17.38
CA SER A 647 -8.24 -1.89 16.41
C SER A 647 -8.19 -2.34 14.94
N HIS A 648 -7.47 -3.43 14.66
CA HIS A 648 -7.30 -4.01 13.34
C HIS A 648 -7.60 -5.51 13.36
N PRO A 649 -8.85 -5.90 13.72
CA PRO A 649 -9.20 -7.28 14.00
C PRO A 649 -9.07 -8.18 12.76
N LEU A 650 -9.47 -7.71 11.57
CA LEU A 650 -9.38 -8.47 10.33
C LEU A 650 -7.93 -8.64 9.87
N LYS A 651 -7.17 -7.55 9.79
CA LYS A 651 -5.75 -7.55 9.40
C LYS A 651 -4.93 -8.45 10.32
N ASN A 652 -5.21 -8.41 11.63
CA ASN A 652 -4.51 -9.23 12.61
C ASN A 652 -4.99 -10.70 12.57
N VAL A 653 -6.29 -10.99 12.44
CA VAL A 653 -6.79 -12.38 12.38
C VAL A 653 -6.45 -13.07 11.05
N LEU A 654 -6.24 -12.33 9.95
CA LEU A 654 -5.68 -12.86 8.70
C LEU A 654 -4.26 -13.44 8.86
N HIS A 655 -3.52 -13.12 9.93
CA HIS A 655 -2.27 -13.81 10.26
C HIS A 655 -2.47 -15.19 10.93
N LYS A 656 -3.70 -15.58 11.29
CA LYS A 656 -4.00 -16.90 11.90
C LYS A 656 -4.31 -17.96 10.84
N THR A 657 -3.59 -19.07 10.89
CA THR A 657 -3.83 -20.25 10.04
C THR A 657 -5.27 -20.78 10.16
N LEU A 658 -5.85 -20.77 11.37
CA LEU A 658 -7.25 -21.19 11.59
C LEU A 658 -8.25 -20.31 10.82
N PHE A 659 -8.04 -18.99 10.78
CA PHE A 659 -8.91 -18.09 10.04
C PHE A 659 -8.71 -18.22 8.52
N GLN A 660 -7.47 -18.44 8.07
CA GLN A 660 -7.17 -18.76 6.67
C GLN A 660 -7.87 -20.06 6.23
N LEU A 661 -7.92 -21.07 7.11
CA LEU A 661 -8.66 -22.32 6.87
C LEU A 661 -10.18 -22.10 6.85
N LEU A 662 -10.73 -21.30 7.77
CA LEU A 662 -12.16 -20.96 7.76
C LEU A 662 -12.57 -20.22 6.49
N LEU A 663 -11.73 -19.32 5.96
CA LEU A 663 -11.96 -18.66 4.67
C LEU A 663 -11.90 -19.63 3.48
N LEU A 664 -11.00 -20.62 3.53
CA LEU A 664 -10.94 -21.69 2.52
C LEU A 664 -12.21 -22.55 2.55
N LEU A 665 -12.64 -22.98 3.73
CA LEU A 665 -13.85 -23.78 3.94
C LEU A 665 -15.12 -23.01 3.55
N ALA A 666 -15.19 -21.70 3.84
CA ALA A 666 -16.28 -20.85 3.36
C ALA A 666 -16.32 -20.77 1.84
N GLY A 667 -15.17 -20.57 1.18
CA GLY A 667 -15.07 -20.60 -0.29
C GLY A 667 -15.50 -21.93 -0.91
N ILE A 668 -15.15 -23.06 -0.28
CA ILE A 668 -15.60 -24.40 -0.69
C ILE A 668 -17.11 -24.58 -0.47
N GLY A 669 -17.65 -24.10 0.66
CA GLY A 669 -19.08 -24.10 0.93
C GLY A 669 -19.87 -23.30 -0.10
N PHE A 670 -19.40 -22.11 -0.47
CA PHE A 670 -19.99 -21.32 -1.56
C PHE A 670 -19.91 -22.05 -2.92
N ILE A 671 -18.83 -22.76 -3.24
CA ILE A 671 -18.76 -23.59 -4.46
C ILE A 671 -19.87 -24.65 -4.46
N ILE A 672 -20.05 -25.38 -3.35
CA ILE A 672 -21.07 -26.44 -3.23
C ILE A 672 -22.49 -25.84 -3.36
N LEU A 673 -22.77 -24.71 -2.70
CA LEU A 673 -24.04 -24.01 -2.82
C LEU A 673 -24.29 -23.52 -4.26
N CYS A 674 -23.26 -23.01 -4.94
CA CYS A 674 -23.35 -22.61 -6.34
C CYS A 674 -23.68 -23.79 -7.26
N SER A 675 -23.00 -24.94 -7.11
CA SER A 675 -23.22 -26.12 -7.95
C SER A 675 -24.58 -26.79 -7.73
N ASN A 676 -25.20 -26.59 -6.56
CA ASN A 676 -26.51 -27.12 -6.24
C ASN A 676 -27.64 -26.18 -6.71
N ASN A 677 -27.54 -24.88 -6.41
CA ASN A 677 -28.59 -23.90 -6.74
C ASN A 677 -28.58 -23.52 -8.23
N PHE A 678 -27.39 -23.34 -8.81
CA PHE A 678 -27.24 -23.15 -10.25
C PHE A 678 -26.90 -24.50 -10.87
N ARG A 679 -27.74 -24.95 -11.82
CA ARG A 679 -27.34 -25.99 -12.79
C ARG A 679 -26.23 -25.43 -13.67
N LEU A 680 -24.99 -25.38 -13.18
CA LEU A 680 -23.85 -24.68 -13.79
C LEU A 680 -23.68 -25.04 -15.27
N LYS A 681 -23.86 -26.32 -15.61
CA LYS A 681 -23.88 -26.82 -16.99
C LYS A 681 -24.85 -26.03 -17.88
N SER A 682 -26.09 -25.80 -17.42
CA SER A 682 -27.11 -25.03 -18.15
C SER A 682 -26.67 -23.58 -18.38
N LEU A 683 -26.07 -22.93 -17.37
CA LEU A 683 -25.64 -21.53 -17.46
C LEU A 683 -24.47 -21.38 -18.46
N PHE A 684 -23.49 -22.27 -18.40
CA PHE A 684 -22.42 -22.32 -19.41
C PHE A 684 -22.89 -22.78 -20.81
N THR A 685 -24.01 -23.49 -20.93
CA THR A 685 -24.67 -23.80 -22.21
C THR A 685 -25.80 -22.82 -22.57
N ASN A 686 -25.83 -21.62 -21.99
CA ASN A 686 -26.80 -20.56 -22.30
C ASN A 686 -28.28 -21.03 -22.30
N HIS A 687 -28.66 -21.87 -21.34
CA HIS A 687 -29.95 -22.55 -21.21
C HIS A 687 -30.47 -23.24 -22.48
N ILE A 688 -29.57 -23.92 -23.21
CA ILE A 688 -29.94 -24.89 -24.25
C ILE A 688 -30.86 -25.98 -23.69
N VAL A 689 -31.95 -26.26 -24.41
CA VAL A 689 -32.95 -27.30 -24.12
C VAL A 689 -32.95 -28.35 -25.25
N PRO A 690 -33.00 -29.66 -24.97
CA PRO A 690 -33.06 -30.70 -26.00
C PRO A 690 -34.49 -30.92 -26.52
N PHE A 691 -34.74 -30.61 -27.79
CA PHE A 691 -36.02 -30.82 -28.47
C PHE A 691 -35.90 -31.90 -29.55
N GLY A 692 -36.56 -33.05 -29.39
CA GLY A 692 -36.87 -33.97 -30.49
C GLY A 692 -38.27 -33.73 -31.05
N HIS A 693 -39.22 -33.42 -30.16
CA HIS A 693 -40.58 -32.97 -30.50
C HIS A 693 -40.97 -31.75 -29.66
N ALA A 694 -41.82 -30.88 -30.21
CA ALA A 694 -42.48 -29.78 -29.51
C ALA A 694 -44.01 -29.96 -29.53
N ARG A 695 -44.67 -29.54 -28.45
CA ARG A 695 -46.14 -29.56 -28.33
C ARG A 695 -46.63 -28.16 -27.98
N ILE A 696 -47.66 -27.72 -28.68
CA ILE A 696 -48.34 -26.45 -28.45
C ILE A 696 -49.81 -26.76 -28.18
N THR A 697 -50.31 -26.31 -27.03
CA THR A 697 -51.70 -26.51 -26.61
C THR A 697 -52.40 -25.17 -26.55
N PHE A 698 -53.58 -25.08 -27.18
CA PHE A 698 -54.44 -23.92 -27.09
C PHE A 698 -55.37 -24.09 -25.88
N GLU A 699 -55.13 -23.35 -24.80
CA GLU A 699 -56.02 -23.30 -23.64
C GLU A 699 -57.35 -22.60 -24.00
N GLY A 700 -58.43 -22.88 -23.27
CA GLY A 700 -59.79 -22.38 -23.57
C GLY A 700 -60.56 -23.18 -24.62
N TYR A 701 -59.88 -23.85 -25.56
CA TYR A 701 -60.52 -24.72 -26.56
C TYR A 701 -60.84 -26.12 -26.00
N VAL A 702 -62.09 -26.32 -25.58
CA VAL A 702 -62.59 -27.59 -24.99
C VAL A 702 -63.64 -28.31 -25.85
N ASP A 703 -64.33 -27.61 -26.77
CA ASP A 703 -65.35 -28.20 -27.63
C ASP A 703 -64.76 -29.20 -28.64
N ALA A 704 -65.06 -30.49 -28.47
CA ALA A 704 -64.45 -31.59 -29.22
C ALA A 704 -64.82 -31.67 -30.72
N ASN A 705 -65.77 -30.84 -31.19
CA ASN A 705 -66.39 -30.95 -32.51
C ASN A 705 -65.91 -29.91 -33.55
N VAL A 706 -64.94 -29.05 -33.22
CA VAL A 706 -64.39 -28.04 -34.15
C VAL A 706 -62.87 -28.13 -34.17
N SER A 707 -62.27 -28.35 -35.34
CA SER A 707 -60.82 -28.39 -35.49
C SER A 707 -60.22 -26.99 -35.45
N ILE A 708 -58.99 -26.86 -34.94
CA ILE A 708 -58.18 -25.64 -35.04
C ILE A 708 -58.06 -25.18 -36.51
N LYS A 709 -58.02 -26.12 -37.46
CA LYS A 709 -57.98 -25.82 -38.90
C LYS A 709 -59.23 -25.10 -39.40
N ASP A 710 -60.41 -25.42 -38.85
CA ASP A 710 -61.70 -24.87 -39.29
C ASP A 710 -61.87 -23.40 -38.92
N ARG A 711 -61.07 -22.90 -37.95
CA ARG A 711 -61.00 -21.48 -37.56
C ARG A 711 -59.82 -20.73 -38.20
N GLY A 712 -59.13 -21.32 -39.17
CA GLY A 712 -57.99 -20.69 -39.86
C GLY A 712 -56.76 -20.43 -38.98
N MET A 713 -56.66 -21.11 -37.83
CA MET A 713 -55.53 -20.96 -36.90
C MET A 713 -54.38 -21.91 -37.26
N THR A 714 -53.68 -21.67 -38.37
CA THR A 714 -52.48 -22.43 -38.70
C THR A 714 -51.22 -21.80 -38.09
N ILE A 715 -50.38 -22.62 -37.45
CA ILE A 715 -49.02 -22.26 -37.05
C ILE A 715 -48.06 -22.96 -38.01
N GLU A 716 -47.98 -22.45 -39.25
CA GLU A 716 -47.06 -22.96 -40.27
C GLU A 716 -45.61 -22.47 -39.98
N ASP A 717 -45.44 -21.20 -39.64
CA ASP A 717 -44.16 -20.57 -39.32
C ASP A 717 -43.72 -20.75 -37.84
N PHE A 718 -43.80 -21.97 -37.29
CA PHE A 718 -43.12 -22.31 -36.03
C PHE A 718 -41.65 -22.65 -36.28
N LEU A 719 -40.74 -22.04 -35.51
CA LEU A 719 -39.31 -22.26 -35.62
C LEU A 719 -38.66 -22.37 -34.23
N LEU A 720 -37.76 -23.34 -34.06
CA LEU A 720 -36.85 -23.39 -32.91
C LEU A 720 -35.61 -22.55 -33.20
N VAL A 721 -35.11 -21.82 -32.21
CA VAL A 721 -33.99 -20.87 -32.40
C VAL A 721 -32.92 -21.06 -31.32
N LYS A 722 -31.65 -21.04 -31.72
CA LYS A 722 -30.50 -20.97 -30.82
C LYS A 722 -29.78 -19.63 -30.99
N ASP A 723 -29.51 -19.00 -29.86
CA ASP A 723 -28.78 -17.74 -29.70
C ASP A 723 -29.32 -16.64 -30.64
N THR A 724 -30.66 -16.56 -30.74
CA THR A 724 -31.45 -15.70 -31.64
C THR A 724 -31.24 -15.86 -33.16
N CYS A 725 -30.14 -16.44 -33.64
CA CYS A 725 -29.82 -16.51 -35.07
C CYS A 725 -29.87 -17.91 -35.72
N HIS A 726 -29.55 -18.99 -35.00
CA HIS A 726 -29.52 -20.32 -35.59
C HIS A 726 -30.90 -20.95 -35.54
N VAL A 727 -31.58 -20.99 -36.69
CA VAL A 727 -32.92 -21.57 -36.83
C VAL A 727 -32.83 -23.09 -37.03
N TYR A 728 -33.78 -23.82 -36.45
CA TYR A 728 -34.04 -25.23 -36.75
C TYR A 728 -35.48 -25.39 -37.25
N ASN A 729 -35.64 -26.04 -38.40
CA ASN A 729 -36.93 -26.34 -39.01
C ASN A 729 -37.42 -27.72 -38.54
N TRP A 730 -38.72 -27.88 -38.40
CA TRP A 730 -39.37 -29.18 -38.17
C TRP A 730 -39.53 -29.95 -39.51
N THR A 731 -39.77 -31.26 -39.42
CA THR A 731 -39.96 -32.16 -40.58
C THR A 731 -41.40 -32.66 -40.74
N SER A 732 -42.15 -32.82 -39.66
CA SER A 732 -43.61 -33.03 -39.71
C SER A 732 -44.31 -32.17 -38.66
N SER A 733 -45.58 -31.84 -38.94
CA SER A 733 -46.47 -31.15 -38.01
C SER A 733 -47.84 -31.83 -38.01
N VAL A 734 -48.35 -32.23 -36.85
CA VAL A 734 -49.63 -32.95 -36.72
C VAL A 734 -50.55 -32.21 -35.74
N THR A 735 -51.77 -31.89 -36.19
CA THR A 735 -52.82 -31.28 -35.36
C THR A 735 -53.75 -32.35 -34.83
N VAL A 736 -53.97 -32.39 -33.50
CA VAL A 736 -54.90 -33.33 -32.84
C VAL A 736 -55.71 -32.54 -31.80
N ALA A 737 -57.02 -32.40 -32.04
CA ALA A 737 -57.92 -31.57 -31.24
C ALA A 737 -57.33 -30.16 -31.00
N ASN A 738 -57.16 -29.73 -29.74
CA ASN A 738 -56.62 -28.42 -29.37
C ASN A 738 -55.08 -28.35 -29.33
N LYS A 739 -54.37 -29.31 -29.92
CA LYS A 739 -52.91 -29.45 -29.86
C LYS A 739 -52.26 -29.53 -31.23
N VAL A 740 -51.10 -28.89 -31.37
CA VAL A 740 -50.20 -29.03 -32.52
C VAL A 740 -48.89 -29.61 -32.04
N PHE A 741 -48.46 -30.70 -32.68
CA PHE A 741 -47.18 -31.37 -32.46
C PHE A 741 -46.25 -31.08 -33.63
N PHE A 742 -44.98 -30.82 -33.34
CA PHE A 742 -43.92 -30.62 -34.33
C PHE A 742 -42.76 -31.57 -34.05
N THR A 743 -42.34 -32.32 -35.06
CA THR A 743 -41.29 -33.33 -34.95
C THR A 743 -40.05 -32.88 -35.73
N PHE A 744 -38.87 -33.04 -35.12
CA PHE A 744 -37.59 -32.60 -35.68
C PHE A 744 -36.74 -33.79 -36.14
N PRO A 745 -35.85 -33.63 -37.14
CA PRO A 745 -35.11 -34.74 -37.76
C PRO A 745 -34.03 -35.39 -36.87
N HIS A 746 -33.72 -34.77 -35.73
CA HIS A 746 -32.80 -35.19 -34.67
C HIS A 746 -33.05 -34.29 -33.46
N VAL A 747 -32.56 -34.64 -32.27
CA VAL A 747 -32.63 -33.74 -31.11
C VAL A 747 -31.82 -32.48 -31.38
N VAL A 748 -32.55 -31.37 -31.55
CA VAL A 748 -31.99 -30.02 -31.71
C VAL A 748 -31.87 -29.33 -30.36
N TYR A 749 -31.03 -28.30 -30.32
CA TYR A 749 -30.57 -27.67 -29.09
C TYR A 749 -30.83 -26.14 -29.04
N PRO A 750 -32.10 -25.69 -29.15
CA PRO A 750 -32.48 -24.27 -29.05
C PRO A 750 -32.37 -23.71 -27.64
N ASN A 751 -32.41 -22.38 -27.55
CA ASN A 751 -32.69 -21.62 -26.34
C ASN A 751 -33.71 -20.47 -26.63
N GLY A 752 -34.56 -20.67 -27.63
CA GLY A 752 -35.65 -19.77 -28.03
C GLY A 752 -36.69 -20.45 -28.93
N LEU A 753 -37.91 -19.93 -28.92
CA LEU A 753 -39.06 -20.34 -29.75
C LEU A 753 -39.52 -19.15 -30.58
N LYS A 754 -39.87 -19.34 -31.85
CA LYS A 754 -40.34 -18.25 -32.73
C LYS A 754 -41.63 -18.65 -33.45
N PHE A 755 -42.54 -17.68 -33.58
CA PHE A 755 -43.82 -17.77 -34.28
C PHE A 755 -44.04 -16.54 -35.16
N LYS A 756 -44.58 -16.70 -36.37
CA LYS A 756 -45.16 -15.57 -37.12
C LYS A 756 -46.53 -15.20 -36.55
N LEU A 757 -46.83 -13.90 -36.44
CA LEU A 757 -48.09 -13.43 -35.89
C LEU A 757 -49.16 -13.29 -36.99
N THR A 758 -50.09 -14.25 -37.04
CA THR A 758 -51.29 -14.16 -37.91
C THR A 758 -52.43 -13.39 -37.20
N PRO A 759 -53.39 -12.79 -37.94
CA PRO A 759 -54.53 -12.10 -37.34
C PRO A 759 -55.33 -12.97 -36.37
N ALA A 760 -55.54 -14.24 -36.70
CA ALA A 760 -56.24 -15.21 -35.86
C ALA A 760 -55.47 -15.51 -34.56
N LEU A 761 -54.14 -15.68 -34.64
CA LEU A 761 -53.29 -15.92 -33.46
C LEU A 761 -53.24 -14.69 -32.53
N ILE A 762 -53.22 -13.47 -33.07
CA ILE A 762 -53.28 -12.24 -32.25
C ILE A 762 -54.62 -12.12 -31.53
N SER A 763 -55.73 -12.37 -32.25
CA SER A 763 -57.07 -12.33 -31.64
C SER A 763 -57.18 -13.34 -30.49
N TYR A 764 -56.59 -14.52 -30.63
CA TYR A 764 -56.55 -15.56 -29.61
C TYR A 764 -55.65 -15.19 -28.41
N LEU A 765 -54.43 -14.69 -28.64
CA LEU A 765 -53.50 -14.30 -27.57
C LEU A 765 -54.02 -13.12 -26.71
N LYS A 766 -55.00 -12.36 -27.21
CA LYS A 766 -55.72 -11.33 -26.44
C LYS A 766 -56.73 -11.90 -25.44
N THR A 767 -57.35 -13.06 -25.71
CA THR A 767 -58.37 -13.66 -24.85
C THR A 767 -57.83 -14.78 -23.96
N ASP A 768 -57.01 -15.65 -24.54
CA ASP A 768 -56.63 -16.95 -23.99
C ASP A 768 -55.10 -17.16 -23.99
N ALA A 769 -54.64 -18.37 -23.66
CA ALA A 769 -53.22 -18.66 -23.46
C ALA A 769 -52.71 -19.87 -24.26
N LEU A 770 -51.54 -19.68 -24.86
CA LEU A 770 -50.82 -20.70 -25.61
C LEU A 770 -49.81 -21.40 -24.67
N ALA A 771 -50.01 -22.68 -24.38
CA ALA A 771 -49.09 -23.49 -23.58
C ALA A 771 -48.08 -24.23 -24.45
N ILE A 772 -46.81 -24.31 -24.00
CA ILE A 772 -45.71 -24.88 -24.79
C ILE A 772 -44.90 -25.90 -23.98
N ASP A 773 -44.76 -27.10 -24.54
CA ASP A 773 -44.01 -28.22 -23.96
C ASP A 773 -43.05 -28.83 -24.99
N TYR A 774 -42.09 -29.63 -24.51
CA TYR A 774 -41.12 -30.35 -25.31
C TYR A 774 -40.92 -31.81 -24.85
N LEU A 775 -40.40 -32.62 -25.76
CA LEU A 775 -39.98 -34.00 -25.53
C LEU A 775 -38.61 -34.22 -26.18
N SER A 776 -37.66 -34.81 -25.45
CA SER A 776 -36.25 -34.93 -25.86
C SER A 776 -35.87 -36.32 -26.41
N ALA A 777 -36.85 -37.07 -26.91
CA ALA A 777 -36.65 -38.41 -27.46
C ALA A 777 -36.55 -38.39 -29.00
N GLU A 778 -35.98 -39.44 -29.57
CA GLU A 778 -35.82 -39.63 -31.02
C GLU A 778 -36.55 -40.90 -31.48
N GLY A 779 -36.97 -40.95 -32.75
CA GLY A 779 -37.52 -42.15 -33.38
C GLY A 779 -38.91 -42.58 -32.89
N ILE A 780 -39.72 -41.67 -32.37
CA ILE A 780 -41.10 -41.94 -31.94
C ILE A 780 -42.09 -41.50 -33.03
N ASP A 781 -42.93 -42.41 -33.52
CA ASP A 781 -43.98 -42.10 -34.51
C ASP A 781 -45.02 -41.13 -33.95
N ASP A 782 -45.43 -40.13 -34.76
CA ASP A 782 -46.31 -39.01 -34.38
C ASP A 782 -47.63 -39.44 -33.68
N VAL A 783 -48.14 -40.65 -33.95
CA VAL A 783 -49.35 -41.21 -33.31
C VAL A 783 -49.11 -41.64 -31.85
N THR A 784 -47.88 -42.06 -31.51
CA THR A 784 -47.50 -42.50 -30.15
C THR A 784 -46.97 -41.35 -29.28
N VAL A 785 -46.38 -40.32 -29.90
CA VAL A 785 -45.93 -39.05 -29.30
C VAL A 785 -47.00 -38.41 -28.40
N ALA A 786 -48.28 -38.55 -28.75
CA ALA A 786 -49.42 -38.00 -27.99
C ALA A 786 -49.65 -38.63 -26.60
N ARG A 787 -49.05 -39.80 -26.29
CA ARG A 787 -49.21 -40.53 -25.02
C ARG A 787 -48.02 -40.40 -24.06
N MET A 788 -46.94 -39.74 -24.46
CA MET A 788 -45.74 -39.56 -23.63
C MET A 788 -45.94 -38.52 -22.51
N GLU A 789 -45.06 -38.54 -21.51
CA GLU A 789 -44.93 -37.45 -20.53
C GLU A 789 -44.13 -36.29 -21.17
N TRP A 790 -44.60 -35.05 -20.99
CA TRP A 790 -44.06 -33.86 -21.64
C TRP A 790 -43.50 -32.87 -20.62
N GLN A 791 -42.41 -32.20 -20.96
CA GLN A 791 -41.78 -31.20 -20.09
C GLN A 791 -42.18 -29.80 -20.55
N SER A 792 -42.80 -28.99 -19.69
CA SER A 792 -43.19 -27.62 -20.05
C SER A 792 -41.98 -26.68 -20.15
N VAL A 793 -42.07 -25.71 -21.05
CA VAL A 793 -41.06 -24.66 -21.23
C VAL A 793 -41.22 -23.56 -20.14
N SER A 794 -40.26 -22.63 -20.03
CA SER A 794 -40.31 -21.51 -19.08
C SER A 794 -40.10 -20.17 -19.81
N PRO A 795 -41.14 -19.35 -20.04
CA PRO A 795 -42.50 -19.46 -19.53
C PRO A 795 -43.29 -20.63 -20.13
N SER A 796 -44.21 -21.20 -19.34
CA SER A 796 -45.03 -22.36 -19.72
C SER A 796 -46.24 -21.99 -20.58
N THR A 797 -46.77 -20.78 -20.40
CA THR A 797 -47.90 -20.25 -21.17
C THR A 797 -47.65 -18.80 -21.56
N VAL A 798 -48.20 -18.37 -22.71
CA VAL A 798 -48.11 -17.00 -23.24
C VAL A 798 -49.49 -16.47 -23.57
N SER A 799 -49.81 -15.27 -23.07
CA SER A 799 -51.04 -14.53 -23.32
C SER A 799 -50.88 -13.05 -22.96
N CYS A 800 -51.76 -12.19 -23.46
CA CYS A 800 -51.82 -10.78 -23.03
C CYS A 800 -52.17 -10.60 -21.55
N LYS A 801 -52.90 -11.55 -20.96
CA LYS A 801 -53.17 -11.60 -19.51
C LYS A 801 -51.90 -11.84 -18.68
N ARG A 802 -50.87 -12.49 -19.26
CA ARG A 802 -49.59 -12.78 -18.60
C ARG A 802 -48.47 -11.80 -18.98
N PHE A 803 -48.53 -11.23 -20.18
CA PHE A 803 -47.53 -10.30 -20.73
C PHE A 803 -48.21 -9.06 -21.34
N PRO A 804 -48.80 -8.17 -20.52
CA PRO A 804 -49.56 -7.01 -21.02
C PRO A 804 -48.70 -5.92 -21.67
N SER A 805 -47.38 -5.95 -21.51
CA SER A 805 -46.43 -5.02 -22.16
C SER A 805 -46.25 -5.25 -23.66
N LEU A 806 -46.63 -6.42 -24.18
CA LEU A 806 -46.44 -6.76 -25.60
C LEU A 806 -47.20 -5.79 -26.53
N PRO A 807 -46.59 -5.30 -27.62
CA PRO A 807 -47.26 -4.36 -28.54
C PRO A 807 -48.60 -4.89 -29.05
N LEU A 808 -48.67 -6.17 -29.43
CA LEU A 808 -49.90 -6.83 -29.90
C LEU A 808 -51.06 -6.79 -28.89
N CYS A 809 -50.82 -6.60 -27.60
CA CYS A 809 -51.85 -6.58 -26.57
C CYS A 809 -52.58 -5.22 -26.45
N HIS A 810 -52.03 -4.17 -27.05
CA HIS A 810 -52.66 -2.85 -27.04
C HIS A 810 -53.87 -2.81 -27.99
N SER A 811 -54.80 -1.88 -27.73
CA SER A 811 -56.04 -1.69 -28.51
C SER A 811 -55.77 -1.23 -29.95
N GLU A 812 -54.75 -0.40 -30.15
CA GLU A 812 -54.44 0.29 -31.41
C GLU A 812 -53.45 -0.49 -32.32
N PHE A 813 -53.15 -1.75 -32.00
CA PHE A 813 -52.13 -2.50 -32.72
C PHE A 813 -52.54 -2.87 -34.16
N LEU A 814 -51.87 -2.22 -35.13
CA LEU A 814 -51.90 -2.57 -36.55
C LEU A 814 -50.85 -3.64 -36.87
N LEU A 815 -51.29 -4.76 -37.46
CA LEU A 815 -50.40 -5.84 -37.90
C LEU A 815 -49.67 -5.49 -39.20
N HIS A 816 -48.34 -5.51 -39.18
CA HIS A 816 -47.53 -5.62 -40.40
C HIS A 816 -47.34 -7.10 -40.78
N ALA A 817 -47.29 -7.41 -42.09
CA ALA A 817 -47.30 -8.78 -42.62
C ALA A 817 -46.11 -9.68 -42.22
N ASP A 818 -45.12 -9.08 -41.54
CA ASP A 818 -43.81 -9.65 -41.21
C ASP A 818 -43.53 -9.70 -39.69
N GLU A 819 -44.51 -9.37 -38.85
CA GLU A 819 -44.37 -9.41 -37.40
C GLU A 819 -44.22 -10.85 -36.86
N SER A 820 -43.31 -11.02 -35.90
CA SER A 820 -43.00 -12.29 -35.26
C SER A 820 -42.90 -12.15 -33.74
N LEU A 821 -43.26 -13.22 -33.04
CA LEU A 821 -43.11 -13.38 -31.59
C LEU A 821 -41.92 -14.30 -31.30
N LEU A 822 -40.97 -13.84 -30.49
CA LEU A 822 -39.84 -14.61 -29.97
C LEU A 822 -40.04 -14.84 -28.47
N ILE A 823 -39.95 -16.09 -28.03
CA ILE A 823 -39.83 -16.47 -26.62
C ILE A 823 -38.37 -16.86 -26.38
N ASP A 824 -37.71 -16.19 -25.45
CA ASP A 824 -36.30 -16.36 -25.11
C ASP A 824 -36.17 -17.24 -23.86
N LEU A 825 -35.48 -18.38 -23.98
CA LEU A 825 -35.34 -19.38 -22.92
C LEU A 825 -34.00 -19.28 -22.18
N ARG A 826 -33.11 -18.38 -22.63
CA ARG A 826 -31.82 -18.09 -22.01
C ARG A 826 -32.02 -17.53 -20.59
N PHE A 827 -30.98 -17.63 -19.75
CA PHE A 827 -31.02 -17.08 -18.39
C PHE A 827 -31.24 -15.56 -18.42
N THR A 828 -32.14 -15.07 -17.55
CA THR A 828 -32.43 -13.65 -17.45
C THR A 828 -31.26 -12.89 -16.82
N TRP A 829 -31.20 -11.57 -17.03
CA TRP A 829 -30.09 -10.75 -16.50
C TRP A 829 -29.92 -10.93 -14.98
N GLN A 830 -31.04 -11.00 -14.24
CA GLN A 830 -31.03 -11.24 -12.80
C GLN A 830 -30.33 -12.56 -12.41
N ALA A 831 -30.64 -13.66 -13.11
CA ALA A 831 -30.03 -14.96 -12.82
C ALA A 831 -28.52 -14.98 -13.12
N ILE A 832 -28.08 -14.26 -14.16
CA ILE A 832 -26.66 -14.09 -14.49
C ILE A 832 -25.95 -13.27 -13.40
N CYS A 833 -26.57 -12.18 -12.90
CA CYS A 833 -26.00 -11.38 -11.82
C CYS A 833 -25.85 -12.15 -10.50
N ILE A 834 -26.85 -12.94 -10.10
CA ILE A 834 -26.75 -13.74 -8.85
C ILE A 834 -25.66 -14.82 -8.97
N PHE A 835 -25.49 -15.43 -10.15
CA PHE A 835 -24.35 -16.32 -10.41
C PHE A 835 -23.00 -15.58 -10.30
N LEU A 836 -22.88 -14.39 -10.91
CA LEU A 836 -21.65 -13.57 -10.83
C LEU A 836 -21.34 -13.15 -9.39
N ILE A 837 -22.33 -12.73 -8.61
CA ILE A 837 -22.21 -12.44 -7.17
C ILE A 837 -21.58 -13.62 -6.43
N ALA A 838 -22.12 -14.81 -6.61
CA ALA A 838 -21.65 -16.00 -5.89
C ALA A 838 -20.24 -16.43 -6.34
N VAL A 839 -19.91 -16.29 -7.63
CA VAL A 839 -18.53 -16.47 -8.14
C VAL A 839 -17.57 -15.43 -7.53
N PHE A 840 -17.97 -14.16 -7.41
CA PHE A 840 -17.15 -13.15 -6.75
C PHE A 840 -16.94 -13.46 -5.26
N GLN A 841 -17.95 -13.93 -4.53
CA GLN A 841 -17.81 -14.38 -3.14
C GLN A 841 -16.78 -15.51 -3.01
N ILE A 842 -16.87 -16.56 -3.85
CA ILE A 842 -15.90 -17.67 -3.89
C ILE A 842 -14.47 -17.15 -4.11
N LEU A 843 -14.26 -16.35 -5.16
CA LEU A 843 -12.94 -15.81 -5.52
C LEU A 843 -12.38 -14.89 -4.44
N CYS A 844 -13.23 -14.12 -3.76
CA CYS A 844 -12.84 -13.23 -2.66
C CYS A 844 -12.44 -14.00 -1.40
N CYS A 845 -13.20 -15.03 -1.00
CA CYS A 845 -12.87 -15.88 0.15
C CYS A 845 -11.57 -16.67 -0.06
N LEU A 846 -11.44 -17.36 -1.21
CA LEU A 846 -10.24 -18.12 -1.55
C LEU A 846 -9.02 -17.21 -1.75
N GLY A 847 -9.21 -16.07 -2.43
CA GLY A 847 -8.18 -15.05 -2.63
C GLY A 847 -7.69 -14.43 -1.32
N ALA A 848 -8.59 -14.19 -0.35
CA ALA A 848 -8.22 -13.70 0.97
C ALA A 848 -7.31 -14.69 1.71
N ALA A 849 -7.66 -15.98 1.73
CA ALA A 849 -6.83 -17.03 2.32
C ALA A 849 -5.46 -17.14 1.62
N PHE A 850 -5.44 -17.14 0.28
CA PHE A 850 -4.22 -17.23 -0.54
C PHE A 850 -3.28 -16.04 -0.31
N PHE A 851 -3.77 -14.80 -0.41
CA PHE A 851 -2.93 -13.61 -0.19
C PHE A 851 -2.47 -13.48 1.26
N ALA A 852 -3.25 -13.98 2.24
CA ALA A 852 -2.82 -14.03 3.63
C ALA A 852 -1.66 -15.01 3.82
N ARG A 853 -1.74 -16.20 3.20
CA ARG A 853 -0.67 -17.21 3.24
C ARG A 853 0.64 -16.73 2.59
N LEU A 854 0.54 -15.87 1.56
CA LEU A 854 1.67 -15.18 0.93
C LEU A 854 2.19 -13.93 1.71
N GLY A 855 1.66 -13.67 2.92
CA GLY A 855 2.02 -12.50 3.73
C GLY A 855 1.55 -11.15 3.15
N LYS A 856 0.72 -11.15 2.09
CA LYS A 856 0.21 -9.96 1.42
C LYS A 856 -1.08 -9.46 2.08
N VAL A 857 -1.04 -9.25 3.40
CA VAL A 857 -2.24 -9.01 4.24
C VAL A 857 -3.08 -7.80 3.78
N ARG A 858 -2.48 -6.79 3.12
CA ARG A 858 -3.26 -5.69 2.51
C ARG A 858 -4.15 -6.15 1.33
N LEU A 859 -3.66 -7.07 0.50
CA LEU A 859 -4.44 -7.71 -0.58
C LEU A 859 -5.43 -8.72 0.00
N ALA A 860 -5.03 -9.48 1.02
CA ALA A 860 -5.92 -10.42 1.72
C ALA A 860 -7.13 -9.72 2.35
N LYS A 861 -6.90 -8.58 3.01
CA LYS A 861 -7.95 -7.71 3.53
C LYS A 861 -8.85 -7.19 2.41
N PHE A 862 -8.28 -6.68 1.32
CA PHE A 862 -9.06 -6.17 0.20
C PHE A 862 -9.92 -7.26 -0.47
N ALA A 863 -9.39 -8.47 -0.64
CA ALA A 863 -10.16 -9.62 -1.11
C ALA A 863 -11.31 -9.95 -0.15
N PHE A 864 -11.04 -10.07 1.16
CA PHE A 864 -12.09 -10.31 2.16
C PHE A 864 -13.18 -9.24 2.14
N THR A 865 -12.83 -7.94 2.06
CA THR A 865 -13.83 -6.87 2.05
C THR A 865 -14.58 -6.80 0.72
N SER A 866 -13.98 -7.23 -0.39
CA SER A 866 -14.64 -7.32 -1.70
C SER A 866 -15.73 -8.40 -1.74
N ALA A 867 -15.68 -9.42 -0.89
CA ALA A 867 -16.79 -10.36 -0.69
C ALA A 867 -18.06 -9.68 -0.15
N PHE A 868 -17.97 -8.42 0.29
CA PHE A 868 -19.09 -7.58 0.68
C PHE A 868 -19.25 -6.37 -0.26
N HIS A 869 -18.26 -5.46 -0.37
CA HIS A 869 -18.50 -4.19 -1.10
C HIS A 869 -18.57 -4.33 -2.63
N LEU A 870 -17.91 -5.31 -3.24
CA LEU A 870 -18.06 -5.55 -4.68
C LEU A 870 -19.33 -6.36 -4.97
N VAL A 871 -19.68 -7.27 -4.06
CA VAL A 871 -20.92 -8.06 -4.10
C VAL A 871 -22.15 -7.16 -3.96
N GLY A 872 -22.21 -6.30 -2.95
CA GLY A 872 -23.32 -5.38 -2.75
C GLY A 872 -23.49 -4.36 -3.88
N LEU A 873 -22.41 -3.98 -4.58
CA LEU A 873 -22.53 -3.23 -5.83
C LEU A 873 -23.22 -4.06 -6.93
N CYS A 874 -22.84 -5.32 -7.11
CA CYS A 874 -23.52 -6.24 -8.03
C CYS A 874 -24.99 -6.51 -7.61
N GLU A 875 -25.32 -6.55 -6.32
CA GLU A 875 -26.69 -6.67 -5.82
C GLU A 875 -27.52 -5.41 -6.11
N ILE A 876 -26.94 -4.21 -5.93
CA ILE A 876 -27.56 -2.96 -6.37
C ILE A 876 -27.77 -2.96 -7.89
N PHE A 877 -26.80 -3.41 -8.69
CA PHE A 877 -26.99 -3.59 -10.15
C PHE A 877 -28.06 -4.64 -10.50
N THR A 878 -28.26 -5.65 -9.65
CA THR A 878 -29.33 -6.65 -9.78
C THR A 878 -30.70 -6.03 -9.48
N ALA A 879 -30.80 -5.20 -8.43
CA ALA A 879 -32.00 -4.44 -8.06
C ALA A 879 -32.37 -3.34 -9.07
N LEU A 880 -31.42 -2.89 -9.89
CA LEU A 880 -31.66 -1.94 -10.99
C LEU A 880 -32.10 -2.63 -12.29
N SER A 881 -32.21 -3.97 -12.33
CA SER A 881 -32.76 -4.72 -13.45
C SER A 881 -34.24 -4.37 -13.69
N PRO A 882 -34.68 -4.04 -14.92
CA PRO A 882 -36.10 -3.79 -15.22
C PRO A 882 -37.02 -4.98 -14.91
N GLU A 883 -36.55 -6.22 -15.00
CA GLU A 883 -37.32 -7.43 -14.61
C GLU A 883 -37.72 -7.41 -13.11
N SER A 884 -36.97 -6.68 -12.26
CA SER A 884 -37.30 -6.51 -10.83
C SER A 884 -38.49 -5.60 -10.56
N LEU A 885 -38.96 -4.82 -11.54
CA LEU A 885 -40.06 -3.85 -11.37
C LEU A 885 -41.41 -4.51 -11.05
N TYR A 886 -41.54 -5.82 -11.28
CA TYR A 886 -42.77 -6.60 -11.07
C TYR A 886 -42.78 -7.42 -9.76
N GLY A 887 -41.87 -7.17 -8.81
CA GLY A 887 -41.97 -7.82 -7.49
C GLY A 887 -40.97 -7.36 -6.43
N ASN A 888 -41.29 -7.71 -5.18
CA ASN A 888 -40.63 -7.28 -3.93
C ASN A 888 -39.11 -7.59 -3.84
N TRP A 889 -38.58 -8.39 -4.77
CA TRP A 889 -37.15 -8.70 -4.89
C TRP A 889 -36.28 -7.47 -5.14
N LYS A 890 -36.82 -6.42 -5.80
CA LYS A 890 -36.11 -5.16 -6.04
C LYS A 890 -35.62 -4.52 -4.75
N ASP A 891 -36.53 -4.27 -3.82
CA ASP A 891 -36.23 -3.55 -2.58
C ASP A 891 -35.39 -4.42 -1.63
N PHE A 892 -35.57 -5.74 -1.68
CA PHE A 892 -34.71 -6.72 -1.02
C PHE A 892 -33.24 -6.62 -1.50
N TYR A 893 -32.97 -6.74 -2.81
CA TYR A 893 -31.61 -6.66 -3.34
C TYR A 893 -30.99 -5.26 -3.18
N MET A 894 -31.81 -4.20 -3.24
CA MET A 894 -31.34 -2.83 -2.97
C MET A 894 -30.92 -2.65 -1.51
N ALA A 895 -31.75 -3.10 -0.56
CA ALA A 895 -31.43 -3.01 0.86
C ALA A 895 -30.22 -3.87 1.24
N TRP A 896 -30.14 -5.12 0.72
CA TRP A 896 -29.01 -6.01 0.97
C TRP A 896 -27.71 -5.43 0.40
N GLY A 897 -27.72 -5.01 -0.87
CA GLY A 897 -26.52 -4.47 -1.51
C GLY A 897 -26.00 -3.18 -0.88
N VAL A 898 -26.90 -2.33 -0.37
CA VAL A 898 -26.51 -1.14 0.42
C VAL A 898 -25.86 -1.53 1.75
N LEU A 899 -26.37 -2.57 2.44
CA LEU A 899 -25.78 -3.09 3.68
C LEU A 899 -24.42 -3.74 3.44
N ASP A 900 -24.26 -4.48 2.33
CA ASP A 900 -23.00 -5.15 1.96
C ASP A 900 -21.92 -4.15 1.51
N VAL A 901 -22.30 -3.12 0.76
CA VAL A 901 -21.44 -1.95 0.48
C VAL A 901 -21.04 -1.26 1.79
N TRP A 902 -21.99 -0.98 2.69
CA TRP A 902 -21.71 -0.32 3.96
C TRP A 902 -20.74 -1.12 4.84
N VAL A 903 -21.02 -2.41 5.10
CA VAL A 903 -20.16 -3.24 5.95
C VAL A 903 -18.79 -3.47 5.30
N GLY A 904 -18.74 -3.70 3.99
CA GLY A 904 -17.49 -3.84 3.25
C GLY A 904 -16.61 -2.59 3.31
N LEU A 905 -17.20 -1.39 3.19
CA LEU A 905 -16.51 -0.11 3.34
C LEU A 905 -16.06 0.14 4.80
N VAL A 906 -16.92 -0.14 5.79
CA VAL A 906 -16.57 0.01 7.22
C VAL A 906 -15.42 -0.92 7.59
N VAL A 907 -15.45 -2.19 7.17
CA VAL A 907 -14.34 -3.12 7.44
C VAL A 907 -13.08 -2.71 6.67
N GLN A 908 -13.21 -2.20 5.44
CA GLN A 908 -12.07 -1.75 4.63
C GLN A 908 -11.35 -0.54 5.23
N PHE A 909 -12.08 0.51 5.64
CA PHE A 909 -11.52 1.81 6.03
C PHE A 909 -11.60 2.13 7.53
N GLN A 910 -12.54 1.54 8.27
CA GLN A 910 -12.82 1.81 9.69
C GLN A 910 -12.87 0.52 10.53
N GLU A 911 -11.93 -0.39 10.24
CA GLU A 911 -11.82 -1.77 10.75
C GLU A 911 -12.02 -1.94 12.28
N ARG A 912 -11.68 -0.92 13.08
CA ARG A 912 -11.95 -0.83 14.52
C ARG A 912 -13.42 -1.02 14.92
N TYR A 913 -14.36 -0.74 14.01
CA TYR A 913 -15.79 -0.92 14.23
C TYR A 913 -16.34 -2.24 13.66
N MET A 914 -15.49 -3.09 13.06
CA MET A 914 -15.88 -4.35 12.40
C MET A 914 -16.87 -5.18 13.22
N LEU A 915 -16.58 -5.45 14.50
CA LEU A 915 -17.47 -6.27 15.34
C LEU A 915 -18.82 -5.58 15.62
N LYS A 916 -18.85 -4.25 15.82
CA LYS A 916 -20.10 -3.50 15.99
C LYS A 916 -20.91 -3.49 14.69
N ALA A 917 -20.25 -3.28 13.56
CA ALA A 917 -20.86 -3.28 12.24
C ALA A 917 -21.43 -4.66 11.88
N PHE A 918 -20.73 -5.76 12.21
CA PHE A 918 -21.27 -7.11 12.01
C PHE A 918 -22.46 -7.44 12.93
N VAL A 919 -22.54 -6.94 14.16
CA VAL A 919 -23.78 -7.10 14.98
C VAL A 919 -24.98 -6.45 14.28
N VAL A 920 -24.82 -5.21 13.79
CA VAL A 920 -25.89 -4.47 13.10
C VAL A 920 -26.24 -5.14 11.78
N TYR A 921 -25.24 -5.41 10.94
CA TYR A 921 -25.40 -6.10 9.66
C TYR A 921 -26.12 -7.45 9.83
N CYS A 922 -25.62 -8.34 10.68
CA CYS A 922 -26.20 -9.68 10.84
C CYS A 922 -27.60 -9.67 11.47
N THR A 923 -27.89 -8.72 12.37
CA THR A 923 -29.25 -8.55 12.90
C THR A 923 -30.20 -8.11 11.78
N ILE A 924 -29.82 -7.11 10.98
CA ILE A 924 -30.66 -6.64 9.87
C ILE A 924 -30.82 -7.74 8.81
N THR A 925 -29.76 -8.38 8.33
CA THR A 925 -29.85 -9.41 7.28
C THR A 925 -30.40 -10.76 7.76
N ALA A 926 -30.53 -11.00 9.07
CA ALA A 926 -31.25 -12.16 9.59
C ALA A 926 -32.77 -11.92 9.74
N PHE A 927 -33.19 -10.72 10.13
CA PHE A 927 -34.60 -10.44 10.49
C PHE A 927 -35.35 -9.57 9.48
N LEU A 928 -34.70 -8.65 8.77
CA LEU A 928 -35.37 -7.79 7.78
C LEU A 928 -35.98 -8.59 6.60
N PRO A 929 -35.33 -9.62 6.03
CA PRO A 929 -35.94 -10.38 4.93
C PRO A 929 -37.19 -11.15 5.37
N PRO A 930 -37.20 -11.93 6.48
CA PRO A 930 -38.42 -12.54 6.98
C PRO A 930 -39.51 -11.53 7.35
N LEU A 931 -39.16 -10.40 7.98
CA LEU A 931 -40.14 -9.36 8.33
C LEU A 931 -40.76 -8.68 7.10
N ALA A 932 -39.97 -8.41 6.07
CA ALA A 932 -40.47 -7.90 4.80
C ALA A 932 -41.42 -8.91 4.15
N GLN A 933 -40.97 -10.16 3.95
CA GLN A 933 -41.81 -11.20 3.35
C GLN A 933 -43.09 -11.46 4.16
N TYR A 934 -43.02 -11.51 5.50
CA TYR A 934 -44.17 -11.73 6.38
C TYR A 934 -45.24 -10.62 6.24
N ASN A 935 -44.82 -9.36 6.18
CA ASN A 935 -45.73 -8.22 5.96
C ASN A 935 -46.38 -8.20 4.56
N TRP A 936 -45.83 -8.95 3.59
CA TRP A 936 -46.36 -9.03 2.23
C TRP A 936 -47.16 -10.31 1.95
N ASP A 937 -46.76 -11.47 2.49
CA ASP A 937 -47.53 -12.71 2.49
C ASP A 937 -47.01 -13.72 3.54
N ALA A 938 -47.63 -13.73 4.72
CA ALA A 938 -47.30 -14.65 5.81
C ALA A 938 -47.47 -16.15 5.46
N SER A 939 -48.17 -16.50 4.37
CA SER A 939 -48.36 -17.90 3.95
C SER A 939 -47.18 -18.48 3.14
N LYS A 940 -46.23 -17.64 2.73
CA LYS A 940 -45.19 -18.01 1.74
C LYS A 940 -43.77 -18.13 2.28
N LEU A 941 -43.54 -17.88 3.57
CA LEU A 941 -42.21 -17.90 4.20
C LEU A 941 -41.62 -19.33 4.18
N LYS A 942 -40.48 -19.54 3.51
CA LYS A 942 -39.79 -20.84 3.48
C LYS A 942 -38.52 -20.79 4.32
N GLU A 943 -38.03 -21.96 4.72
CA GLU A 943 -36.73 -22.10 5.40
C GLU A 943 -35.57 -21.52 4.57
N SER A 944 -35.70 -21.51 3.24
CA SER A 944 -34.73 -20.91 2.30
C SER A 944 -34.66 -19.38 2.34
N ASP A 945 -35.70 -18.70 2.84
CA ASP A 945 -35.75 -17.24 2.94
C ASP A 945 -35.04 -16.71 4.21
N ILE A 946 -34.80 -17.60 5.17
CA ILE A 946 -34.00 -17.29 6.36
C ILE A 946 -32.52 -17.31 5.97
N GLY A 947 -31.84 -16.17 6.10
CA GLY A 947 -30.42 -16.03 5.83
C GLY A 947 -29.54 -16.85 6.77
N LEU A 948 -29.38 -18.15 6.51
CA LEU A 948 -28.62 -19.09 7.35
C LEU A 948 -27.16 -18.64 7.53
N SER A 949 -26.56 -18.05 6.49
CA SER A 949 -25.23 -17.43 6.56
C SER A 949 -25.19 -16.26 7.56
N SER A 950 -26.20 -15.38 7.54
CA SER A 950 -26.38 -14.28 8.49
C SER A 950 -26.59 -14.78 9.92
N LEU A 951 -27.38 -15.84 10.12
CA LEU A 951 -27.58 -16.47 11.43
C LEU A 951 -26.32 -17.13 11.98
N VAL A 952 -25.57 -17.87 11.15
CA VAL A 952 -24.27 -18.45 11.55
C VAL A 952 -23.26 -17.35 11.90
N LEU A 953 -23.22 -16.26 11.12
CA LEU A 953 -22.35 -15.13 11.41
C LEU A 953 -22.79 -14.36 12.67
N LEU A 954 -24.09 -14.20 12.91
CA LEU A 954 -24.65 -13.64 14.14
C LEU A 954 -24.27 -14.49 15.37
N ALA A 955 -24.44 -15.81 15.29
CA ALA A 955 -24.08 -16.75 16.34
C ALA A 955 -22.58 -16.73 16.66
N LEU A 956 -21.71 -16.64 15.64
CA LEU A 956 -20.26 -16.46 15.81
C LEU A 956 -19.93 -15.13 16.50
N VAL A 957 -20.56 -14.03 16.10
CA VAL A 957 -20.35 -12.70 16.70
C VAL A 957 -20.83 -12.68 18.16
N ILE A 958 -21.99 -13.25 18.46
CA ILE A 958 -22.51 -13.42 19.83
C ILE A 958 -21.55 -14.29 20.65
N PHE A 959 -21.09 -15.42 20.12
CA PHE A 959 -20.10 -16.28 20.79
C PHE A 959 -18.82 -15.51 21.14
N PHE A 960 -18.26 -14.73 20.22
CA PHE A 960 -17.07 -13.92 20.52
C PHE A 960 -17.35 -12.87 21.61
N VAL A 961 -18.51 -12.19 21.59
CA VAL A 961 -18.91 -11.21 22.61
C VAL A 961 -19.12 -11.83 24.00
N LEU A 962 -19.75 -13.02 24.07
CA LEU A 962 -19.94 -13.74 25.34
C LEU A 962 -18.63 -14.31 25.88
N ASN A 963 -17.82 -14.95 25.03
CA ASN A 963 -16.50 -15.46 25.37
C ASN A 963 -15.57 -14.31 25.84
N ARG A 964 -15.66 -13.13 25.21
CA ARG A 964 -14.97 -11.91 25.65
C ARG A 964 -15.36 -11.50 27.07
N ARG A 965 -16.66 -11.43 27.38
CA ARG A 965 -17.16 -11.13 28.73
C ARG A 965 -16.67 -12.18 29.75
N PHE A 966 -16.72 -13.46 29.39
CA PHE A 966 -16.24 -14.56 30.23
C PHE A 966 -14.72 -14.49 30.51
N ILE A 967 -13.89 -14.20 29.49
CA ILE A 967 -12.43 -14.05 29.64
C ILE A 967 -12.09 -12.88 30.57
N VAL A 968 -12.75 -11.73 30.41
CA VAL A 968 -12.53 -10.55 31.27
C VAL A 968 -13.02 -10.81 32.71
N TYR A 969 -14.12 -11.52 32.90
CA TYR A 969 -14.59 -11.97 34.21
C TYR A 969 -13.58 -12.94 34.88
N LYS A 970 -13.12 -13.95 34.14
CA LYS A 970 -12.10 -14.91 34.61
C LYS A 970 -10.81 -14.21 35.01
N SER A 971 -10.35 -13.23 34.22
CA SER A 971 -9.13 -12.48 34.52
C SER A 971 -9.29 -11.53 35.71
N ARG A 972 -10.46 -10.87 35.87
CA ARG A 972 -10.81 -10.12 37.10
C ARG A 972 -10.79 -11.03 38.34
N ARG A 973 -11.35 -12.24 38.25
CA ARG A 973 -11.32 -13.22 39.35
C ARG A 973 -9.90 -13.67 39.73
N GLN A 974 -8.96 -13.74 38.77
CA GLN A 974 -7.57 -14.13 39.02
C GLN A 974 -6.75 -13.07 39.75
N ILE A 975 -7.03 -11.77 39.55
CA ILE A 975 -6.29 -10.67 40.21
C ILE A 975 -6.97 -10.17 41.50
N ARG A 976 -8.19 -10.63 41.82
CA ARG A 976 -8.97 -10.18 42.99
C ARG A 976 -8.22 -10.29 44.33
N GLY A 977 -7.31 -11.26 44.47
CA GLY A 977 -6.43 -11.38 45.64
C GLY A 977 -5.42 -10.24 45.73
N ASP A 978 -4.67 -10.00 44.65
CA ASP A 978 -3.70 -8.90 44.57
C ASP A 978 -4.39 -7.54 44.75
N GLN A 979 -5.54 -7.36 44.08
CA GLN A 979 -6.35 -6.15 44.21
C GLN A 979 -6.76 -5.92 45.68
N LYS A 980 -7.25 -6.95 46.40
CA LYS A 980 -7.59 -6.79 47.82
C LYS A 980 -6.39 -6.29 48.64
N MET A 981 -5.19 -6.82 48.41
CA MET A 981 -3.99 -6.39 49.15
C MET A 981 -3.66 -4.91 48.92
N TYR A 982 -3.78 -4.41 47.69
CA TYR A 982 -3.63 -2.98 47.39
C TYR A 982 -4.80 -2.14 47.93
N ASP A 983 -6.04 -2.63 47.83
CA ASP A 983 -7.23 -1.92 48.32
C ASP A 983 -7.23 -1.82 49.86
N ASP A 984 -6.67 -2.81 50.58
CA ASP A 984 -6.51 -2.77 52.04
C ASP A 984 -5.33 -1.88 52.47
N CYS A 985 -4.19 -1.92 51.75
CA CYS A 985 -3.09 -0.96 51.94
C CYS A 985 -3.52 0.50 51.66
N TRP A 986 -4.40 0.72 50.67
CA TRP A 986 -4.97 2.03 50.37
C TRP A 986 -5.87 2.54 51.51
N LYS A 987 -6.63 1.67 52.18
CA LYS A 987 -7.42 2.05 53.38
C LYS A 987 -6.54 2.39 54.57
N ASP A 988 -5.46 1.62 54.79
CA ASP A 988 -4.51 1.90 55.86
C ASP A 988 -3.87 3.29 55.66
N LEU A 989 -3.40 3.59 54.46
CA LEU A 989 -2.86 4.92 54.12
C LEU A 989 -3.89 6.03 54.35
N LEU A 990 -5.15 5.85 53.91
CA LEU A 990 -6.24 6.80 54.13
C LEU A 990 -6.62 6.97 55.62
N SER A 991 -6.38 5.97 56.48
CA SER A 991 -6.70 6.07 57.91
C SER A 991 -5.77 6.99 58.71
N ARG A 992 -4.68 7.47 58.09
CA ARG A 992 -3.69 8.35 58.72
C ARG A 992 -4.14 9.81 58.60
N GLU A 993 -4.25 10.51 59.72
CA GLU A 993 -4.84 11.86 59.86
C GLU A 993 -4.33 12.91 58.84
N GLN A 994 -3.06 12.85 58.44
CA GLN A 994 -2.46 13.80 57.50
C GLN A 994 -2.66 13.42 56.01
N THR A 995 -3.11 12.20 55.70
CA THR A 995 -3.19 11.70 54.32
C THR A 995 -4.18 12.49 53.47
N GLU A 996 -5.40 12.78 53.96
CA GLU A 996 -6.40 13.48 53.14
C GLU A 996 -5.91 14.88 52.70
N GLN A 997 -5.25 15.60 53.61
CA GLN A 997 -4.65 16.90 53.33
C GLN A 997 -3.55 16.77 52.26
N LEU A 998 -2.62 15.81 52.42
CA LEU A 998 -1.54 15.56 51.45
C LEU A 998 -2.07 15.10 50.08
N LEU A 999 -3.12 14.27 50.03
CA LEU A 999 -3.75 13.85 48.77
C LEU A 999 -4.50 15.00 48.09
N SER A 1000 -5.14 15.90 48.84
CA SER A 1000 -5.77 17.10 48.27
C SER A 1000 -4.71 18.06 47.70
N SER A 1001 -3.58 18.25 48.39
CA SER A 1001 -2.44 19.02 47.88
C SER A 1001 -1.89 18.38 46.60
N LEU A 1002 -1.62 17.07 46.61
CA LEU A 1002 -1.16 16.33 45.44
C LEU A 1002 -2.11 16.48 44.24
N LYS A 1003 -3.43 16.49 44.47
CA LYS A 1003 -4.46 16.69 43.44
C LYS A 1003 -4.42 18.10 42.85
N ILE A 1004 -4.26 19.13 43.69
CA ILE A 1004 -4.09 20.54 43.28
C ILE A 1004 -2.80 20.71 42.47
N THR A 1005 -1.66 20.27 43.01
CA THR A 1005 -0.34 20.36 42.38
C THR A 1005 -0.29 19.60 41.05
N CYS A 1006 -0.88 18.40 40.96
CA CYS A 1006 -1.03 17.68 39.69
C CYS A 1006 -1.92 18.45 38.68
N GLY A 1007 -2.92 19.18 39.16
CA GLY A 1007 -3.85 19.99 38.36
C GLY A 1007 -3.21 21.21 37.67
N TRP A 1008 -2.05 21.68 38.14
CA TRP A 1008 -1.30 22.75 37.47
C TRP A 1008 -0.77 22.32 36.09
N VAL A 1009 -0.49 21.03 35.90
CA VAL A 1009 0.00 20.48 34.63
C VAL A 1009 -1.17 20.16 33.69
N ARG A 1010 -1.48 21.09 32.77
CA ARG A 1010 -2.45 20.85 31.69
C ARG A 1010 -2.01 19.65 30.82
N PRO A 1011 -2.78 18.54 30.76
CA PRO A 1011 -2.32 17.30 30.17
C PRO A 1011 -2.22 17.40 28.63
N GLN A 1012 -1.00 17.37 28.11
CA GLN A 1012 -0.74 17.34 26.68
C GLN A 1012 -0.83 15.91 26.10
N PRO A 1013 -1.00 15.76 24.77
CA PRO A 1013 -0.78 14.49 24.10
C PRO A 1013 0.68 14.03 24.27
N ALA A 1014 0.87 12.97 25.07
CA ALA A 1014 2.18 12.39 25.32
C ALA A 1014 2.73 11.68 24.06
N LEU A 1015 3.39 12.48 23.22
CA LEU A 1015 3.94 12.09 21.92
C LEU A 1015 5.44 12.34 21.86
N GLN A 1016 6.17 11.37 21.29
CA GLN A 1016 7.58 11.45 20.93
C GLN A 1016 7.75 12.34 19.70
N LEU A 1017 8.54 13.41 19.81
CA LEU A 1017 8.66 14.45 18.80
C LEU A 1017 10.08 14.59 18.23
N LYS A 1018 10.15 15.00 16.96
CA LYS A 1018 11.35 15.50 16.29
C LYS A 1018 11.55 16.99 16.64
N ILE A 1019 12.01 17.28 17.87
CA ILE A 1019 12.38 18.65 18.26
C ILE A 1019 13.82 18.92 17.82
N PHE A 1020 13.95 19.66 16.72
CA PHE A 1020 15.18 20.32 16.31
C PHE A 1020 15.08 21.80 16.68
N ASP A 1021 16.07 22.32 17.39
CA ASP A 1021 16.19 23.77 17.54
C ASP A 1021 16.76 24.38 16.25
N ALA A 1022 16.01 25.30 15.64
CA ALA A 1022 16.41 26.00 14.43
C ALA A 1022 17.56 27.01 14.65
N LEU A 1023 17.91 27.29 15.91
CA LEU A 1023 19.06 28.09 16.31
C LEU A 1023 20.34 27.25 16.51
N CYS A 1024 20.25 25.92 16.47
CA CYS A 1024 21.42 25.06 16.58
C CYS A 1024 22.23 25.12 15.27
N GLU A 1025 23.21 26.04 15.18
CA GLU A 1025 24.06 26.28 14.00
C GLU A 1025 25.04 25.14 13.65
N VAL A 1026 24.70 23.88 13.96
CA VAL A 1026 25.41 22.68 13.50
C VAL A 1026 25.08 22.44 12.02
N GLU A 1027 25.61 23.33 11.18
CA GLU A 1027 25.70 23.26 9.73
C GLU A 1027 24.40 22.97 8.96
N SER A 1028 23.50 23.97 8.95
CA SER A 1028 22.51 24.12 7.86
C SER A 1028 23.15 24.10 6.45
N THR A 1029 24.45 24.44 6.35
CA THR A 1029 25.33 24.28 5.18
C THR A 1029 25.56 22.85 4.71
N ILE A 1030 25.51 21.86 5.61
CA ILE A 1030 25.62 20.43 5.27
C ILE A 1030 24.26 19.85 4.86
N LEU A 1031 23.19 20.29 5.54
CA LEU A 1031 21.88 19.67 5.46
C LEU A 1031 21.07 20.09 4.22
N ASP A 1032 20.99 21.39 3.90
CA ASP A 1032 20.45 21.83 2.60
C ASP A 1032 21.25 22.99 1.96
N PRO A 1033 22.17 22.68 1.02
CA PRO A 1033 22.83 23.67 0.18
C PRO A 1033 21.84 24.53 -0.64
N LEU A 1034 20.66 24.03 -0.99
CA LEU A 1034 19.67 24.78 -1.77
C LEU A 1034 19.09 25.94 -0.95
N GLU A 1035 18.70 25.70 0.32
CA GLU A 1035 18.31 26.79 1.22
C GLU A 1035 19.44 27.83 1.39
N SER A 1036 20.70 27.40 1.50
CA SER A 1036 21.84 28.35 1.59
C SER A 1036 21.96 29.25 0.34
N VAL A 1037 21.66 28.72 -0.86
CA VAL A 1037 21.66 29.47 -2.12
C VAL A 1037 20.42 30.37 -2.22
N LEU A 1038 19.24 29.90 -1.82
CA LEU A 1038 18.01 30.67 -1.85
C LEU A 1038 18.01 31.81 -0.81
N ARG A 1039 18.63 31.61 0.37
CA ARG A 1039 18.89 32.68 1.35
C ARG A 1039 19.86 33.76 0.82
N ARG A 1040 20.75 33.42 -0.12
CA ARG A 1040 21.57 34.42 -0.86
C ARG A 1040 20.78 35.13 -1.98
N GLN A 1041 19.69 34.54 -2.48
CA GLN A 1041 18.80 35.10 -3.51
C GLN A 1041 17.51 35.74 -2.95
N LYS A 1042 17.60 36.48 -1.83
CA LYS A 1042 16.46 37.12 -1.11
C LYS A 1042 15.45 37.90 -1.97
N ASN A 1043 15.87 38.39 -3.15
CA ASN A 1043 15.05 39.22 -4.02
C ASN A 1043 14.24 38.44 -5.07
N SER A 1044 14.44 37.13 -5.25
CA SER A 1044 13.59 36.37 -6.18
C SER A 1044 12.24 36.00 -5.56
N SER A 1045 11.16 36.17 -6.33
CA SER A 1045 9.80 35.74 -5.94
C SER A 1045 9.73 34.23 -5.68
N PHE A 1046 10.54 33.46 -6.41
CA PHE A 1046 10.75 32.03 -6.19
C PHE A 1046 11.33 31.75 -4.80
N ALA A 1047 12.43 32.41 -4.40
CA ALA A 1047 13.02 32.20 -3.07
C ALA A 1047 12.06 32.59 -1.94
N ARG A 1048 11.34 33.72 -2.05
CA ARG A 1048 10.31 34.10 -1.06
C ARG A 1048 9.19 33.07 -0.96
N THR A 1049 8.69 32.58 -2.10
CA THR A 1049 7.61 31.58 -2.15
C THR A 1049 8.08 30.23 -1.62
N TYR A 1050 9.28 29.78 -1.98
CA TYR A 1050 9.87 28.54 -1.52
C TYR A 1050 10.13 28.57 -0.01
N LEU A 1051 10.74 29.65 0.51
CA LEU A 1051 10.99 29.82 1.95
C LEU A 1051 9.71 29.99 2.78
N LYS A 1052 8.65 30.61 2.23
CA LYS A 1052 7.31 30.59 2.87
C LYS A 1052 6.76 29.16 2.90
N ARG A 1053 6.84 28.42 1.79
CA ARG A 1053 6.21 27.11 1.65
C ARG A 1053 6.96 26.01 2.41
N SER A 1054 8.29 26.01 2.43
CA SER A 1054 9.08 25.08 3.24
C SER A 1054 8.80 25.29 4.73
N LYS A 1055 8.84 26.53 5.24
CA LYS A 1055 8.45 26.84 6.62
C LYS A 1055 7.03 26.38 6.94
N LEU A 1056 6.05 26.64 6.06
CA LEU A 1056 4.65 26.30 6.31
C LEU A 1056 4.39 24.78 6.29
N THR A 1057 5.06 24.02 5.41
CA THR A 1057 4.91 22.56 5.33
C THR A 1057 5.66 21.86 6.47
N VAL A 1058 6.94 22.19 6.71
CA VAL A 1058 7.76 21.56 7.75
C VAL A 1058 7.16 21.78 9.15
N MET A 1059 6.56 22.93 9.44
CA MET A 1059 6.07 23.21 10.78
C MET A 1059 4.77 22.50 11.17
N ARG A 1060 3.96 21.99 10.23
CA ARG A 1060 2.54 21.63 10.50
C ARG A 1060 2.18 20.14 10.43
N GLN A 1061 3.04 19.24 9.94
CA GLN A 1061 2.72 17.79 9.90
C GLN A 1061 3.85 16.85 10.37
N ASP A 1062 5.13 17.09 10.03
CA ASP A 1062 6.18 16.04 10.16
C ASP A 1062 6.85 15.89 11.55
N ARG A 1063 6.23 16.43 12.62
CA ARG A 1063 6.84 16.49 13.97
C ARG A 1063 6.85 15.16 14.75
N GLU A 1064 6.00 14.20 14.43
CA GLU A 1064 5.95 12.91 15.15
C GLU A 1064 7.10 11.97 14.75
N ILE A 1065 7.57 11.12 15.67
CA ILE A 1065 8.52 10.05 15.36
C ILE A 1065 7.77 8.82 14.84
N GLU A 1066 8.06 8.42 13.61
CA GLU A 1066 7.44 7.26 12.95
C GLU A 1066 8.30 5.99 13.01
N SER A 1067 9.61 6.14 13.25
CA SER A 1067 10.62 5.08 13.19
C SER A 1067 11.07 4.61 14.55
N LEU A 1068 11.01 3.30 14.79
CA LEU A 1068 11.41 2.69 16.04
C LEU A 1068 12.93 2.72 16.22
N ASP A 1069 13.69 2.56 15.12
CA ASP A 1069 15.14 2.75 15.13
C ASP A 1069 15.52 4.18 15.58
N GLN A 1070 14.81 5.20 15.10
CA GLN A 1070 15.00 6.60 15.50
C GLN A 1070 14.69 6.81 16.99
N LEU A 1071 13.58 6.25 17.48
CA LEU A 1071 13.16 6.37 18.87
C LEU A 1071 14.17 5.73 19.83
N TYR A 1072 14.75 4.58 19.47
CA TYR A 1072 15.79 3.93 20.28
C TYR A 1072 17.13 4.69 20.25
N ALA A 1073 17.50 5.32 19.13
CA ALA A 1073 18.68 6.17 19.08
C ALA A 1073 18.55 7.43 19.95
N GLN A 1074 17.36 8.05 19.99
CA GLN A 1074 17.06 9.11 20.97
C GLN A 1074 17.12 8.60 22.41
N ALA A 1075 16.53 7.44 22.70
CA ALA A 1075 16.50 6.87 24.04
C ALA A 1075 17.90 6.66 24.63
N ILE A 1076 18.84 6.10 23.85
CA ILE A 1076 20.23 5.85 24.27
C ILE A 1076 20.97 7.16 24.57
N LEU A 1077 20.67 8.24 23.83
CA LEU A 1077 21.27 9.56 24.06
C LEU A 1077 20.64 10.30 25.26
N LEU A 1078 19.35 10.11 25.54
CA LEU A 1078 18.66 10.81 26.62
C LEU A 1078 18.78 10.10 27.98
N GLU A 1079 18.93 8.77 28.01
CA GLU A 1079 18.98 7.97 29.25
C GLU A 1079 19.95 8.54 30.31
N PRO A 1080 21.21 8.93 30.00
CA PRO A 1080 22.11 9.51 31.01
C PRO A 1080 21.66 10.87 31.54
N MET A 1081 21.07 11.73 30.70
CA MET A 1081 20.56 13.04 31.11
C MET A 1081 19.33 12.90 32.00
N PHE A 1082 18.39 12.04 31.62
CA PHE A 1082 17.21 11.75 32.42
C PHE A 1082 17.57 11.08 33.76
N LEU A 1083 18.56 10.17 33.76
CA LEU A 1083 19.06 9.55 34.99
C LEU A 1083 19.65 10.59 35.96
N SER A 1084 20.47 11.52 35.47
CA SER A 1084 21.03 12.60 36.29
C SER A 1084 19.95 13.50 36.91
N LYS A 1085 18.88 13.83 36.17
CA LYS A 1085 17.72 14.56 36.71
C LYS A 1085 16.98 13.75 37.78
N VAL A 1086 16.70 12.47 37.51
CA VAL A 1086 16.06 11.54 38.47
C VAL A 1086 16.86 11.40 39.78
N GLN A 1087 18.19 11.40 39.69
CA GLN A 1087 19.08 11.44 40.86
C GLN A 1087 18.93 12.76 41.64
N SER A 1088 18.98 13.92 40.97
CA SER A 1088 18.82 15.23 41.63
C SER A 1088 17.45 15.40 42.32
N TRP A 1089 16.37 14.86 41.74
CA TRP A 1089 15.05 14.89 42.35
C TRP A 1089 14.98 14.00 43.59
N ALA A 1090 15.54 12.78 43.53
CA ALA A 1090 15.62 11.89 44.68
C ALA A 1090 16.50 12.47 45.81
N GLU A 1091 17.55 13.23 45.49
CA GLU A 1091 18.37 13.93 46.48
C GLU A 1091 17.60 15.03 47.21
N ALA A 1092 16.84 15.84 46.45
CA ALA A 1092 16.07 16.97 46.96
C ALA A 1092 14.86 16.52 47.81
N SER A 1093 14.10 15.53 47.33
CA SER A 1093 12.85 15.05 47.97
C SER A 1093 13.03 13.75 48.78
N ASP A 1094 14.26 13.45 49.21
CA ASP A 1094 14.61 12.31 50.08
C ASP A 1094 14.18 10.92 49.55
N GLY A 1095 14.26 10.73 48.24
CA GLY A 1095 13.86 9.53 47.53
C GLY A 1095 14.85 8.37 47.62
N CYS A 1096 14.30 7.16 47.61
CA CYS A 1096 15.02 5.89 47.58
C CYS A 1096 14.91 5.21 46.20
N PHE A 1097 15.88 4.34 45.91
CA PHE A 1097 15.84 3.41 44.79
C PHE A 1097 15.89 1.97 45.29
N GLN A 1098 15.44 1.00 44.46
CA GLN A 1098 15.63 -0.41 44.78
C GLN A 1098 17.12 -0.79 44.60
N GLY A 1099 17.68 -1.49 45.57
CA GLY A 1099 18.97 -2.17 45.46
C GLY A 1099 18.88 -3.45 44.64
N LEU A 1100 20.03 -4.04 44.30
CA LEU A 1100 20.11 -5.33 43.61
C LEU A 1100 19.40 -6.45 44.40
N GLU A 1101 19.58 -6.47 45.73
CA GLU A 1101 18.98 -7.42 46.67
C GLU A 1101 17.51 -7.11 47.02
N GLY A 1102 16.97 -5.96 46.59
CA GLY A 1102 15.57 -5.56 46.80
C GLY A 1102 15.34 -4.66 48.02
N SER A 1103 16.36 -4.41 48.84
CA SER A 1103 16.38 -3.33 49.84
C SER A 1103 16.14 -1.95 49.20
N LEU A 1104 15.69 -0.96 49.97
CA LEU A 1104 15.62 0.43 49.52
C LEU A 1104 16.89 1.18 49.95
N ILE A 1105 17.56 1.80 48.98
CA ILE A 1105 18.78 2.60 49.18
C ILE A 1105 18.42 4.07 48.96
N ARG A 1106 18.66 4.90 49.98
CA ARG A 1106 18.39 6.35 49.98
C ARG A 1106 19.41 7.08 49.10
N TRP A 1107 18.98 7.88 48.14
CA TRP A 1107 19.91 8.45 47.16
C TRP A 1107 20.93 9.42 47.76
N ARG A 1108 20.55 10.16 48.81
CA ARG A 1108 21.47 11.06 49.54
C ARG A 1108 22.70 10.32 50.09
N GLU A 1109 22.54 9.08 50.56
CA GLU A 1109 23.65 8.25 51.04
C GLU A 1109 24.52 7.73 49.87
N CYS A 1110 23.93 7.50 48.69
CA CYS A 1110 24.68 7.13 47.48
C CYS A 1110 25.55 8.28 46.92
N ALA A 1111 25.20 9.54 47.21
CA ALA A 1111 26.00 10.70 46.81
C ALA A 1111 27.31 10.81 47.63
N GLU A 1112 27.29 10.34 48.88
CA GLU A 1112 28.44 10.28 49.77
C GLU A 1112 29.22 8.96 49.61
N GLU A 1113 28.52 7.82 49.44
CA GLU A 1113 29.10 6.49 49.33
C GLU A 1113 28.97 5.88 47.92
N ALA A 1114 30.05 5.96 47.14
CA ALA A 1114 30.11 5.41 45.78
C ALA A 1114 29.83 3.89 45.70
N GLU A 1115 30.06 3.14 46.79
CA GLU A 1115 29.73 1.71 46.85
C GLU A 1115 28.21 1.49 46.89
N LYS A 1116 27.46 2.23 47.73
CA LYS A 1116 25.98 2.22 47.74
C LYS A 1116 25.40 2.59 46.38
N ALA A 1117 25.99 3.58 45.70
CA ALA A 1117 25.57 3.96 44.35
C ALA A 1117 25.68 2.81 43.32
N SER A 1118 26.67 1.92 43.48
CA SER A 1118 26.84 0.74 42.61
C SER A 1118 25.80 -0.37 42.84
N GLN A 1119 25.19 -0.41 44.02
CA GLN A 1119 24.16 -1.38 44.39
C GLN A 1119 22.76 -0.99 43.87
N VAL A 1120 22.59 0.22 43.31
CA VAL A 1120 21.29 0.71 42.81
C VAL A 1120 20.87 0.04 41.51
N LYS A 1121 19.65 -0.49 41.49
CA LYS A 1121 19.04 -1.25 40.39
C LYS A 1121 18.26 -0.35 39.44
N TRP A 1122 18.99 0.37 38.59
CA TRP A 1122 18.40 1.22 37.56
C TRP A 1122 17.49 0.45 36.59
N ALA A 1123 16.37 1.05 36.19
CA ALA A 1123 15.54 0.50 35.14
C ALA A 1123 16.22 0.72 33.78
N SER A 1124 16.41 -0.36 33.02
CA SER A 1124 17.02 -0.31 31.69
C SER A 1124 16.04 0.08 30.59
N ILE A 1125 16.57 0.65 29.50
CA ILE A 1125 15.85 0.87 28.23
C ILE A 1125 14.97 -0.35 27.90
N LYS A 1126 13.68 -0.09 27.65
CA LYS A 1126 12.69 -1.12 27.33
C LYS A 1126 13.20 -2.05 26.21
N ASN A 1127 13.08 -3.36 26.39
CA ASN A 1127 13.44 -4.33 25.34
C ASN A 1127 12.59 -4.15 24.07
N ALA A 1128 13.24 -4.16 22.90
CA ALA A 1128 12.61 -3.90 21.60
C ALA A 1128 11.43 -4.84 21.27
N ASN A 1129 11.46 -6.11 21.71
CA ASN A 1129 10.33 -7.01 21.51
C ASN A 1129 9.09 -6.53 22.28
N ARG A 1130 9.24 -6.15 23.55
CA ARG A 1130 8.13 -5.62 24.37
C ARG A 1130 7.66 -4.24 23.89
N ALA A 1131 8.55 -3.44 23.32
CA ALA A 1131 8.17 -2.20 22.63
C ALA A 1131 7.29 -2.49 21.42
N ILE A 1132 7.67 -3.45 20.57
CA ILE A 1132 6.90 -3.87 19.39
C ILE A 1132 5.56 -4.50 19.78
N GLU A 1133 5.51 -5.35 20.80
CA GLU A 1133 4.25 -5.91 21.33
C GLU A 1133 3.28 -4.80 21.78
N LYS A 1134 3.76 -3.82 22.57
CA LYS A 1134 2.97 -2.67 23.03
C LYS A 1134 2.57 -1.75 21.86
N LEU A 1135 3.46 -1.55 20.88
CA LEU A 1135 3.17 -0.79 19.67
C LEU A 1135 2.06 -1.44 18.84
N VAL A 1136 2.16 -2.74 18.55
CA VAL A 1136 1.19 -3.46 17.72
C VAL A 1136 -0.18 -3.53 18.40
N ARG A 1137 -0.24 -3.75 19.73
CA ARG A 1137 -1.49 -3.92 20.47
C ARG A 1137 -2.12 -2.59 20.88
N SER A 1138 -1.37 -1.75 21.60
CA SER A 1138 -1.90 -0.57 22.30
C SER A 1138 -1.80 0.73 21.49
N TYR A 1139 -0.87 0.82 20.52
CA TYR A 1139 -0.57 2.06 19.77
C TYR A 1139 -0.68 1.95 18.24
N PHE A 1140 -1.12 0.80 17.72
CA PHE A 1140 -1.38 0.54 16.29
C PHE A 1140 -0.16 0.71 15.38
N GLY A 1141 1.05 0.50 15.93
CA GLY A 1141 2.33 0.72 15.26
C GLY A 1141 2.81 2.18 15.26
N ARG A 1142 2.06 3.14 15.83
CA ARG A 1142 2.51 4.53 15.95
C ARG A 1142 3.60 4.65 17.01
N VAL A 1143 4.86 4.61 16.55
CA VAL A 1143 6.06 4.75 17.37
C VAL A 1143 5.99 5.98 18.28
N SER A 1144 5.43 7.08 17.78
CA SER A 1144 5.22 8.33 18.51
C SER A 1144 4.47 8.22 19.84
N LYS A 1145 3.70 7.15 20.09
CA LYS A 1145 2.96 6.95 21.35
C LYS A 1145 3.69 6.11 22.40
N LEU A 1146 4.88 5.60 22.11
CA LEU A 1146 5.65 4.76 23.04
C LEU A 1146 6.47 5.62 24.00
N THR A 1147 5.85 6.07 25.09
CA THR A 1147 6.40 7.04 26.07
C THR A 1147 7.27 6.43 27.17
N ASP A 1148 7.46 5.10 27.16
CA ASP A 1148 8.13 4.34 28.23
C ASP A 1148 9.33 3.54 27.72
N VAL A 1149 10.08 4.08 26.76
CA VAL A 1149 11.34 3.50 26.29
C VAL A 1149 12.44 3.75 27.32
N VAL A 1150 12.72 5.03 27.62
CA VAL A 1150 13.48 5.47 28.80
C VAL A 1150 12.50 5.69 29.95
N ARG A 1151 12.81 5.14 31.12
CA ARG A 1151 11.94 5.23 32.30
C ARG A 1151 12.72 4.93 33.59
N GLN A 1152 12.29 5.49 34.72
CA GLN A 1152 12.86 5.21 36.05
C GLN A 1152 11.75 5.17 37.12
N THR A 1153 12.12 4.87 38.35
CA THR A 1153 11.21 4.83 39.51
C THR A 1153 11.92 5.39 40.74
N ILE A 1154 11.27 6.30 41.47
CA ILE A 1154 11.69 6.73 42.81
C ILE A 1154 10.67 6.18 43.82
N VAL A 1155 11.16 5.72 44.97
CA VAL A 1155 10.36 5.16 46.06
C VAL A 1155 10.47 6.07 47.29
N PHE A 1156 9.35 6.36 47.93
CA PHE A 1156 9.26 7.20 49.12
C PHE A 1156 8.75 6.41 50.32
N LYS A 1157 9.17 6.79 51.52
CA LYS A 1157 8.65 6.19 52.75
C LYS A 1157 7.34 6.84 53.15
N GLU A 1158 7.27 8.16 52.98
CA GLU A 1158 6.12 8.97 53.35
C GLU A 1158 5.43 9.59 52.12
N LEU A 1159 4.11 9.75 52.19
CA LEU A 1159 3.34 10.45 51.16
C LEU A 1159 3.82 11.91 50.99
N ARG A 1160 4.23 12.56 52.08
CA ARG A 1160 4.75 13.92 52.06
C ARG A 1160 5.94 14.10 51.11
N GLN A 1161 6.95 13.23 51.23
CA GLN A 1161 8.15 13.22 50.38
C GLN A 1161 7.78 13.07 48.89
N LEU A 1162 6.75 12.28 48.59
CA LEU A 1162 6.24 12.10 47.23
C LEU A 1162 5.59 13.38 46.68
N VAL A 1163 4.81 14.11 47.50
CA VAL A 1163 4.23 15.42 47.10
C VAL A 1163 5.35 16.45 46.86
N GLU A 1164 6.29 16.57 47.78
CA GLU A 1164 7.47 17.46 47.66
C GLU A 1164 8.27 17.13 46.38
N CYS A 1165 8.40 15.84 46.01
CA CYS A 1165 9.02 15.43 44.74
C CYS A 1165 8.26 15.92 43.50
N VAL A 1166 6.93 15.83 43.49
CA VAL A 1166 6.10 16.32 42.37
C VAL A 1166 6.25 17.83 42.21
N GLU A 1167 6.30 18.58 43.31
CA GLU A 1167 6.53 20.03 43.30
C GLU A 1167 7.92 20.39 42.77
N VAL A 1168 8.97 19.67 43.19
CA VAL A 1168 10.34 19.84 42.65
C VAL A 1168 10.37 19.58 41.14
N ILE A 1169 9.71 18.51 40.65
CA ILE A 1169 9.70 18.14 39.22
C ILE A 1169 8.91 19.16 38.37
N ILE A 1170 7.83 19.75 38.90
CA ILE A 1170 7.02 20.76 38.17
C ILE A 1170 7.76 22.10 38.06
N ASN A 1171 8.57 22.46 39.07
CA ASN A 1171 9.30 23.73 39.11
C ASN A 1171 10.71 23.65 38.48
N ASP A 1172 11.15 22.49 38.00
CA ASP A 1172 12.47 22.30 37.40
C ASP A 1172 12.54 22.85 35.95
N PRO A 1173 13.34 23.90 35.68
CA PRO A 1173 13.38 24.58 34.38
C PRO A 1173 14.02 23.74 33.26
N GLU A 1174 14.64 22.60 33.58
CA GLU A 1174 15.27 21.72 32.61
C GLU A 1174 14.34 20.62 32.07
N VAL A 1175 13.08 20.58 32.49
CA VAL A 1175 12.08 19.61 32.02
C VAL A 1175 10.76 20.24 31.56
N GLU A 1176 10.11 19.59 30.60
CA GLU A 1176 8.72 19.85 30.23
C GLU A 1176 7.86 18.71 30.75
N VAL A 1177 7.04 18.94 31.78
CA VAL A 1177 6.07 17.95 32.23
C VAL A 1177 4.90 17.89 31.24
N VAL A 1178 4.84 16.80 30.46
CA VAL A 1178 3.86 16.63 29.37
C VAL A 1178 2.51 16.16 29.91
N ARG A 1179 2.52 15.29 30.93
CA ARG A 1179 1.32 14.77 31.60
C ARG A 1179 1.67 14.08 32.92
N ILE A 1180 0.86 14.30 33.95
CA ILE A 1180 0.86 13.47 35.18
C ILE A 1180 -0.30 12.45 35.12
N LYS A 1181 -0.11 11.30 35.77
CA LYS A 1181 -1.12 10.26 36.02
C LYS A 1181 -1.19 10.01 37.53
N ASN A 1182 -1.98 10.80 38.25
CA ASN A 1182 -2.19 10.55 39.68
C ASN A 1182 -3.11 9.34 39.85
N ARG A 1183 -2.60 8.20 40.31
CA ARG A 1183 -3.41 7.05 40.76
C ARG A 1183 -3.55 6.99 42.29
N LEU A 1184 -2.97 7.94 43.01
CA LEU A 1184 -3.25 8.20 44.43
C LEU A 1184 -4.43 9.17 44.59
N ASP A 1185 -5.12 9.56 43.52
CA ASP A 1185 -6.39 10.27 43.64
C ASP A 1185 -7.45 9.32 44.24
N PRO A 1186 -8.21 9.73 45.29
CA PRO A 1186 -9.34 8.95 45.79
C PRO A 1186 -10.35 8.58 44.69
N ASP A 1187 -10.56 9.45 43.70
CA ASP A 1187 -11.52 9.24 42.60
C ASP A 1187 -11.03 8.25 41.54
N TYR A 1188 -9.78 7.77 41.63
CA TYR A 1188 -9.21 6.83 40.65
C TYR A 1188 -9.74 5.40 40.84
N ASP A 1189 -10.44 4.86 39.84
CA ASP A 1189 -10.83 3.45 39.75
C ASP A 1189 -9.60 2.53 39.62
N ALA A 1190 -9.11 2.09 40.78
CA ALA A 1190 -8.04 1.11 40.90
C ALA A 1190 -8.44 -0.29 40.39
N SER A 1191 -9.72 -0.61 40.14
CA SER A 1191 -10.10 -1.86 39.46
C SER A 1191 -9.57 -1.90 38.01
N THR A 1192 -9.32 -0.72 37.40
CA THR A 1192 -8.64 -0.63 36.10
C THR A 1192 -7.19 -1.13 36.15
N SER A 1193 -6.47 -0.92 37.26
CA SER A 1193 -5.07 -1.36 37.46
C SER A 1193 -4.93 -2.67 38.24
N GLY A 1194 -6.02 -3.18 38.83
CA GLY A 1194 -5.98 -4.33 39.73
C GLY A 1194 -5.50 -3.95 41.14
N GLY A 1195 -5.95 -2.81 41.65
CA GLY A 1195 -5.59 -2.23 42.94
C GLY A 1195 -4.34 -1.33 42.91
N TYR A 1196 -3.40 -1.59 42.00
CA TYR A 1196 -2.11 -0.89 41.93
C TYR A 1196 -2.25 0.64 41.73
N ARG A 1197 -1.58 1.42 42.60
CA ARG A 1197 -1.49 2.89 42.58
C ARG A 1197 -0.04 3.38 42.56
N ASP A 1198 0.19 4.53 41.94
CA ASP A 1198 1.45 5.26 41.78
C ASP A 1198 1.16 6.70 41.28
N VAL A 1199 2.17 7.57 41.19
CA VAL A 1199 2.10 8.80 40.39
C VAL A 1199 3.01 8.65 39.17
N GLY A 1200 2.41 8.49 38.00
CA GLY A 1200 3.14 8.28 36.73
C GLY A 1200 3.32 9.57 35.94
N ILE A 1201 4.51 10.14 35.94
CA ILE A 1201 4.85 11.39 35.25
C ILE A 1201 5.44 11.06 33.87
N ASN A 1202 4.91 11.67 32.81
CA ASN A 1202 5.56 11.74 31.50
C ASN A 1202 6.10 13.15 31.27
N LEU A 1203 7.41 13.24 31.03
CA LEU A 1203 8.13 14.49 30.85
C LEU A 1203 9.15 14.39 29.72
N ARG A 1204 9.61 15.53 29.21
CA ARG A 1204 10.79 15.65 28.32
C ARG A 1204 11.90 16.34 29.07
N VAL A 1205 13.16 15.98 28.82
CA VAL A 1205 14.32 16.74 29.29
C VAL A 1205 14.66 17.79 28.23
N ILE A 1206 14.51 19.06 28.58
CA ILE A 1206 14.73 20.23 27.72
C ILE A 1206 16.03 20.99 28.03
N HIS A 1207 16.89 20.43 28.89
CA HIS A 1207 18.28 20.85 29.09
C HIS A 1207 19.02 21.07 27.76
N GLU A 1208 19.95 22.03 27.72
CA GLU A 1208 20.70 22.43 26.51
C GLU A 1208 21.43 21.26 25.82
N GLY A 1209 21.93 20.28 26.58
CA GLY A 1209 22.51 19.06 26.01
C GLY A 1209 21.50 18.27 25.16
N ALA A 1210 20.25 18.15 25.62
CA ALA A 1210 19.19 17.42 24.93
C ALA A 1210 18.68 18.18 23.69
N LYS A 1211 18.62 19.52 23.76
CA LYS A 1211 18.33 20.39 22.59
C LYS A 1211 19.42 20.21 21.53
N ARG A 1212 20.69 20.33 21.92
CA ARG A 1212 21.87 20.25 21.04
C ARG A 1212 22.00 18.92 20.30
N TRP A 1213 21.51 17.82 20.89
CA TRP A 1213 21.51 16.49 20.26
C TRP A 1213 20.22 16.16 19.49
N GLY A 1214 19.23 17.07 19.44
CA GLY A 1214 17.94 16.84 18.79
C GLY A 1214 17.05 15.81 19.49
N VAL A 1215 17.28 15.59 20.79
CA VAL A 1215 16.61 14.55 21.60
C VAL A 1215 15.62 15.11 22.63
N ALA A 1216 15.59 16.43 22.84
CA ALA A 1216 14.65 17.11 23.75
C ALA A 1216 13.15 16.89 23.42
N GLY A 1217 12.82 16.31 22.27
CA GLY A 1217 11.47 15.88 21.93
C GLY A 1217 11.06 14.52 22.49
N HIS A 1218 11.99 13.79 23.11
CA HIS A 1218 11.78 12.45 23.64
C HIS A 1218 11.13 12.50 25.03
N VAL A 1219 10.04 11.75 25.17
CA VAL A 1219 9.24 11.60 26.39
C VAL A 1219 9.73 10.40 27.19
N CYS A 1220 10.10 10.64 28.43
CA CYS A 1220 10.41 9.62 29.44
C CYS A 1220 9.18 9.29 30.29
N GLU A 1221 9.26 8.20 31.07
CA GLU A 1221 8.27 7.85 32.09
C GLU A 1221 8.94 7.70 33.47
N LEU A 1222 8.60 8.58 34.40
CA LEU A 1222 8.99 8.46 35.80
C LEU A 1222 7.78 7.94 36.61
N GLN A 1223 8.00 6.94 37.45
CA GLN A 1223 7.00 6.47 38.41
C GLN A 1223 7.44 6.86 39.82
N LEU A 1224 6.56 7.51 40.59
CA LEU A 1224 6.73 7.75 42.02
C LEU A 1224 5.84 6.77 42.78
N LEU A 1225 6.41 6.01 43.71
CA LEU A 1225 5.69 5.02 44.52
C LEU A 1225 5.99 5.19 46.01
N LEU A 1226 5.08 4.72 46.86
CA LEU A 1226 5.33 4.53 48.28
C LEU A 1226 5.93 3.13 48.55
N GLU A 1227 6.76 3.01 49.58
CA GLU A 1227 7.43 1.77 50.01
C GLU A 1227 6.43 0.61 50.20
N GLU A 1228 5.28 0.88 50.81
CA GLU A 1228 4.19 -0.07 51.04
C GLU A 1228 3.64 -0.65 49.72
N PHE A 1229 3.42 0.20 48.71
CA PHE A 1229 2.98 -0.21 47.37
C PHE A 1229 4.08 -0.93 46.57
N VAL A 1230 5.36 -0.71 46.92
CA VAL A 1230 6.50 -1.46 46.38
C VAL A 1230 6.60 -2.86 47.01
N ALA A 1231 6.36 -3.00 48.31
CA ALA A 1231 6.40 -4.29 49.01
C ALA A 1231 5.38 -5.30 48.44
N LEU A 1232 4.21 -4.84 48.00
CA LEU A 1232 3.17 -5.66 47.36
C LEU A 1232 3.56 -6.17 45.94
N LYS A 1233 4.64 -5.65 45.34
CA LYS A 1233 5.03 -5.85 43.94
C LYS A 1233 5.79 -7.16 43.67
N SER A 1234 5.24 -8.28 44.13
CA SER A 1234 5.80 -9.62 43.89
C SER A 1234 5.90 -9.99 42.41
N ALA A 1235 6.87 -10.85 42.05
CA ALA A 1235 7.04 -11.35 40.67
C ALA A 1235 5.79 -12.10 40.16
N GLU A 1236 5.19 -12.93 41.02
CA GLU A 1236 3.96 -13.66 40.73
C GLU A 1236 2.72 -12.75 40.65
N GLY A 1237 2.64 -11.69 41.46
CA GLY A 1237 1.64 -10.63 41.29
C GLY A 1237 1.79 -9.90 39.96
N HIS A 1238 3.02 -9.56 39.56
CA HIS A 1238 3.29 -8.98 38.23
C HIS A 1238 2.89 -9.93 37.09
N LYS A 1239 3.13 -11.23 37.25
CA LYS A 1239 2.73 -12.27 36.28
C LYS A 1239 1.21 -12.38 36.17
N ARG A 1240 0.47 -12.36 37.29
CA ARG A 1240 -1.01 -12.28 37.32
C ARG A 1240 -1.52 -11.00 36.67
N TYR A 1241 -0.93 -9.85 36.98
CA TYR A 1241 -1.25 -8.56 36.36
C TYR A 1241 -1.01 -8.55 34.84
N VAL A 1242 0.10 -9.13 34.36
CA VAL A 1242 0.37 -9.24 32.92
C VAL A 1242 -0.67 -10.14 32.23
N ILE A 1243 -1.10 -11.24 32.85
CA ILE A 1243 -2.21 -12.07 32.34
C ILE A 1243 -3.50 -11.24 32.31
N PHE A 1244 -3.87 -10.58 33.41
CA PHE A 1244 -5.06 -9.74 33.53
C PHE A 1244 -5.16 -8.66 32.44
N ARG A 1245 -4.09 -7.88 32.26
CA ARG A 1245 -3.99 -6.83 31.24
C ARG A 1245 -4.01 -7.43 29.83
N ASN A 1246 -3.30 -8.54 29.61
CA ASN A 1246 -3.29 -9.22 28.30
C ASN A 1246 -4.68 -9.75 27.93
N SER A 1247 -5.41 -10.36 28.87
CA SER A 1247 -6.80 -10.80 28.70
C SER A 1247 -7.76 -9.64 28.41
N ARG A 1248 -7.47 -8.43 28.91
CA ARG A 1248 -8.20 -7.18 28.58
C ARG A 1248 -7.80 -6.53 27.24
N CYS A 1249 -6.72 -7.00 26.60
CA CYS A 1249 -6.19 -6.47 25.32
C CYS A 1249 -5.48 -5.11 25.42
N GLU A 1250 -4.91 -4.81 26.59
CA GLU A 1250 -4.23 -3.55 26.90
C GLU A 1250 -2.69 -3.64 26.81
#